data_AF-A0A956TZF1-F1
#
_entry.id   AF-A0A956TZF1-F1
#
_cell.length_a   1.000
_cell.length_b   1.000
_cell.length_c   1.000
_cell.angle_alpha   90.00
_cell.angle_beta   90.00
_cell.angle_gamma   90.00
#
_symmetry.space_group_name_H-M   'P 1'
#
loop_
_entity.id
_entity.type
_entity.pdbx_description
1 polymer ?
#
loop_
_entity_poly.entity_id
_entity_poly.type
_entity_poly.pdbx_seq_one_letter_code
_entity_poly.pdbx_strand_id
1 'polypeptide(L)'
;MLNSGFAKRFGVNAASILLTAMLVCLAIISTAETSHAQKDGRTPTAPGLGLTSNKVERVGRAADNMYIRSETHIGCRVERYSYESEKTYDCIDDGPEPGFDIMIPQFVKLPEKSKGFVDLPRAASKFVADEDDTLVAITFSAMGFVSSTEDDRLLIRVLVDGQEAAPGQITLTGGRDSVVISSSNSFTFLAQVDAGIHTVQVQYSTELISGHSSYIRNASLKISTGLPNRESEGLTGKWGEGAKKGDGKWTAIPGATHTFYLPADGEAAITFSNVLKMTDGDFILVRAVVDGGIYELYPVEAQMAGRMYHTEARSITFNAEGLPSGAHVVEFEWRSSITDVVAVAEMYEWTIVVKTEVNDSDDRFFDVVSQNNFETSGEDWYKPLANLSTKVTVDEVSDIAVTFSGELAGLGLIFVAPTINGNPVTDQEVILYYPTLTCADPACGSPQASDSGAASYTFGLKNVMPSDESYEIGVAYRVLQAGVSVPGSGFVSGSNLVVEQKKRVGPDLAVGPNMGRGSKKYEWILEPVYGERDLLTVIIDPNGGVNSKFKEEVDDSINADAASVKDYYLVVSGGRLEIQKAATLGTYEAEHAGEVTDDEAYYENSDNFDCEAGAEFKGGADALHAEALLSADAEFDFGQYDKNNDGKIDPSELAIIVGIARDSNGGSSVATPFKPYCDGTPFIVDGVEITELVHLNLIYQDGGLTDEQKTENMMVAAHELGHHILGLDDLYARYKGVYDGVNFTPLLEFQSDCPDDLGPGEDCQNRYMNTAPQLITLMTYKTGYYTTTTHIDGFHKLQLGWVTPYVLEKKKEYKLKDVKKSEDVYILPRRNDDGREYVLLESRFEESQIDDPLYDYNINDDGLAVYHVIEPGPTCQAPLGAGAPDCKPLIPPACVAEGIWYHKQASNFARLGLRLIQPDVAHVFDKDANDSGNDYAEFKELLFGTWAGAELLDEGTLECTDNIGDPLPAGSQPLLRWVDGSKSGYSLLGITTSGGDTTKFNLVLD
;
A
#
# COMPACT_ATOMS: atom_id res chain seq x y z
N MET A 1 57.39 -21.25 22.25
CA MET A 1 58.72 -21.80 22.59
C MET A 1 59.50 -21.99 21.30
N LEU A 2 60.65 -21.30 21.15
CA LEU A 2 61.84 -21.55 20.28
C LEU A 2 61.58 -21.95 18.80
N ASN A 3 62.11 -21.33 17.74
CA ASN A 3 63.32 -20.54 17.48
C ASN A 3 63.18 -19.91 16.06
N SER A 4 63.41 -18.61 15.84
CA SER A 4 64.57 -17.99 15.13
C SER A 4 65.00 -18.67 13.80
N GLY A 5 65.24 -18.00 12.66
CA GLY A 5 65.77 -16.67 12.42
C GLY A 5 67.26 -16.72 12.03
N PHE A 6 67.63 -16.01 10.95
CA PHE A 6 68.99 -15.53 10.57
C PHE A 6 69.93 -16.36 9.64
N ALA A 7 69.99 -15.91 8.37
CA ALA A 7 71.12 -15.23 7.71
C ALA A 7 72.52 -15.88 7.60
N LYS A 8 73.10 -15.95 6.38
CA LYS A 8 74.17 -15.06 5.83
C LYS A 8 74.99 -15.68 4.68
N ARG A 9 75.16 -14.86 3.63
CA ARG A 9 76.39 -14.52 2.85
C ARG A 9 77.25 -15.63 2.23
N PHE A 10 77.42 -15.53 0.91
CA PHE A 10 78.71 -15.19 0.28
C PHE A 10 78.43 -14.29 -0.93
N GLY A 11 79.29 -13.29 -1.17
CA GLY A 11 79.28 -12.47 -2.37
C GLY A 11 80.68 -12.39 -2.96
N VAL A 12 80.79 -12.16 -4.27
CA VAL A 12 81.94 -11.52 -4.94
C VAL A 12 81.46 -10.83 -6.23
N ASN A 13 81.73 -9.50 -6.28
CA ASN A 13 81.92 -8.50 -7.35
C ASN A 13 81.98 -8.97 -8.83
N ALA A 14 81.65 -8.18 -9.88
CA ALA A 14 81.75 -6.72 -10.03
C ALA A 14 80.90 -6.14 -11.21
N ALA A 15 80.61 -4.83 -11.13
CA ALA A 15 80.38 -3.83 -12.21
C ALA A 15 78.95 -3.61 -12.79
N SER A 16 78.18 -2.70 -12.15
CA SER A 16 77.84 -1.33 -12.60
C SER A 16 77.74 -1.03 -14.12
N ILE A 17 76.80 -0.25 -14.69
CA ILE A 17 76.04 0.92 -14.22
C ILE A 17 75.04 1.42 -15.32
N LEU A 18 73.84 1.89 -14.91
CA LEU A 18 72.95 2.95 -15.47
C LEU A 18 72.35 2.82 -16.91
N LEU A 19 71.13 3.25 -17.26
CA LEU A 19 70.12 4.16 -16.67
C LEU A 19 68.74 3.99 -17.39
N THR A 20 67.66 4.27 -16.64
CA THR A 20 66.32 4.81 -17.04
C THR A 20 65.25 3.94 -17.72
N ALA A 21 64.21 3.64 -16.92
CA ALA A 21 62.74 3.72 -17.15
C ALA A 21 62.25 3.81 -18.62
N MET A 22 61.25 3.05 -19.07
CA MET A 22 59.86 3.06 -18.59
C MET A 22 59.08 1.91 -19.25
N LEU A 23 57.91 1.60 -18.68
CA LEU A 23 57.10 0.40 -18.81
C LEU A 23 56.82 -0.11 -20.24
N VAL A 24 56.83 -1.45 -20.29
CA VAL A 24 56.45 -2.36 -21.37
C VAL A 24 54.95 -2.65 -21.31
N CYS A 25 54.27 -2.57 -22.46
CA CYS A 25 52.98 -3.21 -22.70
C CYS A 25 53.15 -4.72 -22.93
N LEU A 26 52.23 -5.46 -22.32
CA LEU A 26 52.07 -6.91 -22.29
C LEU A 26 51.70 -7.51 -23.66
N ALA A 27 52.12 -8.75 -23.92
CA ALA A 27 51.31 -9.72 -24.65
C ALA A 27 51.69 -11.19 -24.34
N ILE A 28 50.65 -12.01 -24.19
CA ILE A 28 50.53 -13.47 -24.40
C ILE A 28 50.47 -14.42 -23.16
N ILE A 29 49.20 -14.70 -22.77
CA ILE A 29 48.47 -15.99 -22.65
C ILE A 29 49.05 -17.14 -21.79
N SER A 30 48.27 -17.58 -20.77
CA SER A 30 47.69 -18.95 -20.67
C SER A 30 46.70 -19.13 -19.50
N THR A 31 45.45 -19.52 -19.84
CA THR A 31 44.53 -20.52 -19.21
C THR A 31 44.43 -20.59 -17.67
N ALA A 32 43.32 -20.20 -17.03
CA ALA A 32 41.98 -20.84 -16.93
C ALA A 32 41.81 -21.67 -15.65
N GLU A 33 41.28 -21.04 -14.60
CA GLU A 33 40.49 -21.64 -13.51
C GLU A 33 39.34 -20.68 -13.20
N THR A 34 38.13 -21.22 -13.17
CA THR A 34 36.86 -20.51 -12.98
C THR A 34 36.62 -20.21 -11.50
N SER A 35 36.80 -18.95 -11.11
CA SER A 35 36.23 -18.37 -9.89
C SER A 35 35.09 -17.43 -10.26
N HIS A 36 33.96 -17.53 -9.56
CA HIS A 36 32.84 -16.60 -9.64
C HIS A 36 33.30 -15.15 -9.56
N ALA A 37 33.14 -14.42 -10.67
CA ALA A 37 33.36 -13.00 -10.74
C ALA A 37 32.13 -12.28 -10.18
N GLN A 38 32.33 -11.73 -8.99
CA GLN A 38 31.58 -10.61 -8.44
C GLN A 38 31.53 -9.51 -9.51
N LYS A 39 30.34 -9.21 -10.04
CA LYS A 39 30.12 -8.09 -10.94
C LYS A 39 30.28 -6.81 -10.11
N ASP A 40 31.42 -6.14 -10.23
CA ASP A 40 31.53 -4.71 -9.94
C ASP A 40 30.77 -3.94 -11.04
N GLY A 41 29.44 -3.93 -10.91
CA GLY A 41 28.57 -2.99 -11.59
C GLY A 41 28.55 -1.71 -10.78
N ARG A 42 29.12 -0.62 -11.32
CA ARG A 42 28.87 0.72 -10.83
C ARG A 42 27.38 0.99 -10.97
N THR A 43 26.66 0.95 -9.86
CA THR A 43 25.38 1.64 -9.70
C THR A 43 25.58 3.12 -10.05
N PRO A 44 24.67 3.75 -10.80
CA PRO A 44 24.64 5.21 -10.84
C PRO A 44 24.37 5.65 -9.40
N THR A 45 25.35 6.32 -8.78
CA THR A 45 25.04 7.15 -7.62
C THR A 45 24.12 8.24 -8.12
N ALA A 46 22.82 8.11 -7.85
CA ALA A 46 21.94 9.26 -7.72
C ALA A 46 22.67 10.30 -6.86
N PRO A 47 22.54 11.61 -7.13
CA PRO A 47 23.09 12.63 -6.25
C PRO A 47 22.46 12.44 -4.88
N GLY A 48 23.16 11.72 -4.01
CA GLY A 48 22.80 11.61 -2.62
C GLY A 48 22.80 13.02 -2.08
N LEU A 49 21.61 13.59 -1.91
CA LEU A 49 21.37 14.60 -0.91
C LEU A 49 21.88 13.97 0.38
N GLY A 50 23.13 14.29 0.72
CA GLY A 50 23.78 13.88 1.95
C GLY A 50 23.09 14.58 3.12
N LEU A 51 21.85 14.20 3.38
CA LEU A 51 21.13 14.49 4.59
C LEU A 51 21.71 13.56 5.64
N THR A 52 22.88 13.92 6.17
CA THR A 52 23.31 13.40 7.46
C THR A 52 22.20 13.76 8.44
N SER A 53 21.38 12.78 8.82
CA SER A 53 20.32 13.00 9.79
C SER A 53 20.98 13.47 11.08
N ASN A 54 20.87 14.75 11.38
CA ASN A 54 21.31 15.26 12.67
C ASN A 54 20.42 14.56 13.70
N LYS A 55 21.03 13.74 14.57
CA LYS A 55 20.38 13.11 15.73
C LYS A 55 19.86 14.18 16.70
N VAL A 56 18.79 14.86 16.32
CA VAL A 56 17.95 15.64 17.22
C VAL A 56 17.24 14.62 18.11
N GLU A 57 17.02 14.98 19.37
CA GLU A 57 16.23 14.24 20.35
C GLU A 57 14.82 13.97 19.77
N ARG A 58 14.66 12.83 19.08
CA ARG A 58 13.44 12.48 18.37
C ARG A 58 12.35 12.22 19.39
N VAL A 59 11.24 12.91 19.25
CA VAL A 59 10.03 12.68 20.05
C VAL A 59 9.54 11.27 19.74
N GLY A 60 9.09 10.53 20.77
CA GLY A 60 8.65 9.13 20.65
C GLY A 60 7.83 8.92 19.38
N ARG A 61 8.36 8.08 18.49
CA ARG A 61 7.68 7.70 17.26
C ARG A 61 6.49 6.81 17.62
N ALA A 62 5.54 6.73 16.70
CA ALA A 62 4.47 5.74 16.75
C ALA A 62 5.08 4.37 16.46
N ALA A 63 5.83 3.85 17.42
CA ALA A 63 6.54 2.58 17.36
C ALA A 63 5.53 1.44 17.43
N ASP A 64 4.83 1.21 16.34
CA ASP A 64 3.97 0.05 16.27
C ASP A 64 4.85 -1.16 15.95
N ASN A 65 4.93 -2.08 16.90
CA ASN A 65 5.69 -3.32 16.71
C ASN A 65 4.95 -4.33 15.83
N MET A 66 3.73 -4.02 15.39
CA MET A 66 2.90 -4.87 14.54
C MET A 66 2.02 -4.06 13.58
N TYR A 67 1.93 -4.54 12.35
CA TYR A 67 0.97 -4.12 11.33
C TYR A 67 0.36 -5.38 10.72
N ILE A 68 -0.92 -5.34 10.41
CA ILE A 68 -1.58 -6.48 9.79
C ILE A 68 -2.56 -6.03 8.72
N ARG A 69 -2.55 -6.74 7.60
CA ARG A 69 -3.49 -6.62 6.49
C ARG A 69 -4.03 -8.01 6.17
N SER A 70 -5.33 -8.13 5.96
CA SER A 70 -5.99 -9.40 5.62
C SER A 70 -6.88 -9.21 4.41
N GLU A 71 -6.39 -9.61 3.25
CA GLU A 71 -7.12 -9.57 1.98
C GLU A 71 -7.89 -10.87 1.73
N THR A 72 -9.12 -10.91 2.24
CA THR A 72 -10.06 -12.00 1.95
C THR A 72 -10.60 -11.96 0.52
N HIS A 73 -10.41 -10.85 -0.21
CA HIS A 73 -10.97 -10.60 -1.54
C HIS A 73 -10.01 -10.87 -2.72
N ILE A 74 -8.75 -11.24 -2.47
CA ILE A 74 -7.87 -11.71 -3.55
C ILE A 74 -8.54 -12.94 -4.17
N GLY A 75 -9.11 -12.77 -5.37
CA GLY A 75 -9.81 -13.82 -6.12
C GLY A 75 -11.25 -13.49 -6.53
N CYS A 76 -11.84 -12.45 -5.96
CA CYS A 76 -13.15 -11.97 -6.39
C CYS A 76 -13.03 -11.26 -7.76
N ARG A 77 -13.47 -11.92 -8.84
CA ARG A 77 -13.56 -11.33 -10.21
C ARG A 77 -14.55 -10.18 -10.31
N VAL A 78 -15.42 -9.99 -9.32
CA VAL A 78 -16.38 -8.89 -9.35
C VAL A 78 -15.67 -7.64 -8.89
N GLU A 79 -15.22 -6.82 -9.84
CA GLU A 79 -14.53 -5.52 -9.70
C GLU A 79 -15.29 -4.46 -8.86
N ARG A 80 -16.29 -4.83 -8.04
CA ARG A 80 -17.38 -3.91 -7.63
C ARG A 80 -17.94 -4.09 -6.21
N TYR A 81 -17.33 -4.87 -5.32
CA TYR A 81 -17.83 -5.04 -3.95
C TYR A 81 -16.80 -4.62 -2.89
N SER A 82 -17.28 -4.07 -1.77
CA SER A 82 -16.46 -3.60 -0.65
C SER A 82 -16.17 -4.72 0.36
N TYR A 83 -15.07 -4.57 1.12
CA TYR A 83 -14.52 -5.48 2.14
C TYR A 83 -15.54 -6.12 3.10
N GLU A 84 -16.67 -5.46 3.36
CA GLU A 84 -17.70 -5.89 4.30
C GLU A 84 -19.11 -5.96 3.66
N SER A 85 -19.22 -5.92 2.34
CA SER A 85 -20.52 -6.22 1.74
C SER A 85 -20.91 -7.64 2.16
N GLU A 86 -22.10 -7.84 2.74
CA GLU A 86 -22.67 -9.17 3.09
C GLU A 86 -22.74 -10.15 1.88
N LYS A 87 -22.26 -9.69 0.72
CA LYS A 87 -22.14 -10.35 -0.57
C LYS A 87 -20.78 -11.01 -0.79
N THR A 88 -19.94 -11.22 0.23
CA THR A 88 -18.86 -12.22 0.13
C THR A 88 -19.44 -13.57 -0.34
N TYR A 89 -20.69 -13.87 0.04
CA TYR A 89 -21.48 -14.95 -0.52
C TYR A 89 -21.67 -14.87 -2.05
N ASP A 90 -21.87 -13.71 -2.67
CA ASP A 90 -21.99 -13.59 -4.13
C ASP A 90 -20.63 -13.87 -4.84
N CYS A 91 -19.49 -13.63 -4.19
CA CYS A 91 -18.19 -14.14 -4.67
C CYS A 91 -18.08 -15.67 -4.56
N ILE A 92 -18.86 -16.28 -3.66
CA ILE A 92 -18.82 -17.71 -3.33
C ILE A 92 -19.91 -18.53 -4.07
N ASP A 93 -21.01 -17.90 -4.50
CA ASP A 93 -22.29 -18.57 -4.79
C ASP A 93 -22.80 -18.40 -6.24
N ASP A 94 -21.94 -18.00 -7.19
CA ASP A 94 -22.16 -18.35 -8.60
C ASP A 94 -22.00 -19.88 -8.73
N GLY A 95 -23.08 -20.57 -8.36
CA GLY A 95 -23.08 -22.00 -8.05
C GLY A 95 -22.50 -22.87 -9.17
N PRO A 96 -21.80 -23.97 -8.81
CA PRO A 96 -21.25 -24.87 -9.80
C PRO A 96 -22.35 -25.50 -10.64
N GLU A 97 -22.18 -25.50 -11.96
CA GLU A 97 -22.81 -26.54 -12.76
C GLU A 97 -22.40 -27.91 -12.18
N PRO A 98 -23.34 -28.86 -12.05
CA PRO A 98 -23.09 -30.09 -11.31
C PRO A 98 -22.13 -31.01 -12.07
N GLY A 99 -20.84 -30.89 -11.78
CA GLY A 99 -19.83 -31.86 -12.20
C GLY A 99 -18.40 -31.40 -11.93
N PHE A 100 -17.84 -31.74 -10.76
CA PHE A 100 -16.41 -31.71 -10.39
C PHE A 100 -15.52 -30.45 -10.67
N ASP A 101 -15.95 -29.48 -11.47
CA ASP A 101 -15.31 -28.16 -11.70
C ASP A 101 -15.65 -27.17 -10.56
N ILE A 102 -15.76 -27.69 -9.34
CA ILE A 102 -16.24 -26.96 -8.18
C ILE A 102 -15.06 -26.12 -7.63
N MET A 103 -15.12 -24.81 -7.92
CA MET A 103 -14.47 -23.67 -7.22
C MET A 103 -13.22 -23.02 -7.84
N ILE A 104 -12.88 -23.25 -9.11
CA ILE A 104 -11.86 -22.43 -9.81
C ILE A 104 -12.28 -20.94 -10.04
N PRO A 105 -13.57 -20.58 -10.23
CA PRO A 105 -13.97 -19.19 -10.51
C PRO A 105 -13.62 -18.16 -9.42
N GLN A 106 -13.31 -18.62 -8.20
CA GLN A 106 -13.11 -17.80 -6.99
C GLN A 106 -11.65 -17.52 -6.66
N PHE A 107 -10.72 -18.07 -7.45
CA PHE A 107 -9.31 -17.78 -7.29
C PHE A 107 -8.88 -16.72 -8.31
N VAL A 108 -7.91 -15.88 -7.96
CA VAL A 108 -7.21 -15.08 -8.97
C VAL A 108 -6.47 -16.08 -9.83
N LYS A 109 -6.89 -16.28 -11.09
CA LYS A 109 -6.04 -16.96 -12.05
C LYS A 109 -4.83 -16.05 -12.26
N LEU A 110 -3.70 -16.48 -11.75
CA LEU A 110 -2.44 -15.87 -12.07
C LEU A 110 -2.11 -16.22 -13.52
N PRO A 111 -1.49 -15.33 -14.28
CA PRO A 111 -1.11 -15.58 -15.66
C PRO A 111 -0.30 -16.87 -15.84
N GLU A 112 -0.50 -17.55 -16.97
CA GLU A 112 0.06 -18.87 -17.23
C GLU A 112 1.60 -18.88 -17.33
N LYS A 113 2.22 -17.72 -17.57
CA LYS A 113 3.67 -17.51 -17.47
C LYS A 113 3.90 -16.06 -17.11
N SER A 114 4.41 -15.75 -15.92
CA SER A 114 4.96 -14.42 -15.68
C SER A 114 6.37 -14.34 -16.28
N LYS A 115 6.76 -13.21 -16.91
CA LYS A 115 8.13 -12.98 -17.40
C LYS A 115 9.06 -12.55 -16.24
N GLY A 116 8.92 -13.18 -15.08
CA GLY A 116 9.57 -12.80 -13.83
C GLY A 116 8.59 -12.62 -12.68
N PHE A 117 9.04 -11.95 -11.63
CA PHE A 117 8.19 -11.59 -10.50
C PHE A 117 7.34 -10.38 -10.82
N VAL A 118 6.07 -10.45 -10.44
CA VAL A 118 5.09 -9.39 -10.57
C VAL A 118 4.35 -9.17 -9.27
N ASP A 119 3.86 -7.95 -9.07
CA ASP A 119 3.20 -7.56 -7.83
C ASP A 119 1.93 -8.37 -7.62
N LEU A 120 1.78 -8.93 -6.42
CA LEU A 120 0.52 -9.56 -6.03
C LEU A 120 -0.48 -8.44 -5.68
N PRO A 121 -1.61 -8.33 -6.40
CA PRO A 121 -2.55 -7.24 -6.19
C PRO A 121 -3.03 -7.20 -4.73
N ARG A 122 -3.09 -5.99 -4.16
CA ARG A 122 -3.51 -5.74 -2.78
C ARG A 122 -2.66 -6.44 -1.71
N ALA A 123 -1.45 -6.89 -2.04
CA ALA A 123 -0.53 -7.49 -1.06
C ALA A 123 0.66 -6.57 -0.77
N ALA A 124 0.37 -5.29 -0.55
CA ALA A 124 1.33 -4.28 -0.09
C ALA A 124 0.92 -3.72 1.28
N SER A 125 1.84 -3.09 2.01
CA SER A 125 1.55 -2.47 3.31
C SER A 125 2.63 -1.45 3.66
N LYS A 126 2.35 -0.54 4.61
CA LYS A 126 3.34 0.37 5.18
C LYS A 126 3.56 0.05 6.65
N PHE A 127 4.78 0.33 7.11
CA PHE A 127 5.12 0.32 8.52
C PHE A 127 6.14 1.40 8.85
N VAL A 128 6.26 1.74 10.12
CA VAL A 128 7.28 2.68 10.60
C VAL A 128 8.31 1.91 11.40
N ALA A 129 9.58 2.08 11.04
CA ALA A 129 10.71 1.63 11.81
C ALA A 129 11.20 2.78 12.68
N ASP A 130 11.33 2.53 13.98
CA ASP A 130 11.57 3.56 14.96
C ASP A 130 13.03 4.01 15.05
N GLU A 131 13.92 3.08 14.78
CA GLU A 131 15.35 3.23 14.92
C GLU A 131 16.05 2.65 13.69
N ASP A 132 17.29 3.08 13.49
CA ASP A 132 18.12 2.50 12.45
C ASP A 132 18.37 1.02 12.78
N ASP A 133 18.67 0.20 11.78
CA ASP A 133 18.89 -1.24 11.98
C ASP A 133 17.70 -2.01 12.61
N THR A 134 16.46 -1.54 12.43
CA THR A 134 15.26 -2.24 12.89
C THR A 134 15.08 -3.54 12.09
N LEU A 135 14.96 -4.67 12.80
CA LEU A 135 14.60 -5.94 12.17
C LEU A 135 13.11 -5.96 11.91
N VAL A 136 12.73 -6.51 10.75
CA VAL A 136 11.35 -6.63 10.30
C VAL A 136 11.10 -8.09 9.97
N ALA A 137 10.09 -8.69 10.59
CA ALA A 137 9.58 -10.01 10.26
C ALA A 137 8.25 -9.87 9.52
N ILE A 138 8.21 -10.34 8.28
CA ILE A 138 7.04 -10.26 7.41
C ILE A 138 6.44 -11.65 7.23
N THR A 139 5.35 -11.94 7.91
CA THR A 139 4.59 -13.18 7.72
C THR A 139 3.55 -12.99 6.62
N PHE A 140 3.75 -13.66 5.49
CA PHE A 140 2.76 -13.75 4.43
C PHE A 140 2.05 -15.10 4.55
N SER A 141 0.71 -15.09 4.54
CA SER A 141 -0.09 -16.32 4.45
C SER A 141 -1.06 -16.21 3.30
N ALA A 142 -1.23 -17.26 2.51
CA ALA A 142 -2.21 -17.30 1.44
C ALA A 142 -2.57 -18.75 1.08
N MET A 143 -3.75 -18.92 0.48
CA MET A 143 -4.09 -20.18 -0.17
C MET A 143 -3.59 -20.17 -1.61
N GLY A 144 -2.62 -21.03 -1.89
CA GLY A 144 -2.06 -21.21 -3.22
C GLY A 144 -2.59 -22.48 -3.88
N PHE A 145 -2.69 -22.46 -5.21
CA PHE A 145 -3.05 -23.62 -6.02
C PHE A 145 -2.29 -23.59 -7.35
N VAL A 146 -1.85 -24.76 -7.83
CA VAL A 146 -1.22 -24.93 -9.15
C VAL A 146 -1.90 -26.11 -9.84
N SER A 147 -2.38 -25.92 -11.07
CA SER A 147 -3.18 -26.92 -11.79
C SER A 147 -2.35 -28.05 -12.43
N SER A 148 -1.05 -28.11 -12.15
CA SER A 148 -0.12 -29.01 -12.83
C SER A 148 0.02 -30.36 -12.13
N THR A 149 0.60 -31.30 -12.88
CA THR A 149 0.97 -32.61 -12.34
C THR A 149 2.47 -32.87 -12.21
N GLU A 150 3.35 -31.94 -12.62
CA GLU A 150 4.80 -32.11 -12.52
C GLU A 150 5.50 -30.75 -12.32
N ASP A 151 6.44 -30.70 -11.36
CA ASP A 151 7.46 -29.66 -11.01
C ASP A 151 7.10 -28.16 -10.99
N ASP A 152 5.90 -27.76 -11.39
CA ASP A 152 5.48 -26.36 -11.40
C ASP A 152 5.35 -25.79 -10.00
N ARG A 153 5.66 -24.50 -9.88
CA ARG A 153 5.70 -23.79 -8.60
C ARG A 153 5.02 -22.45 -8.70
N LEU A 154 4.25 -22.13 -7.67
CA LEU A 154 3.91 -20.76 -7.34
C LEU A 154 4.99 -20.23 -6.39
N LEU A 155 5.85 -19.37 -6.91
CA LEU A 155 6.90 -18.72 -6.15
C LEU A 155 6.38 -17.41 -5.56
N ILE A 156 6.80 -17.09 -4.35
CA ILE A 156 6.53 -15.81 -3.69
C ILE A 156 7.84 -15.22 -3.22
N ARG A 157 7.98 -13.90 -3.31
CA ARG A 157 9.01 -13.14 -2.59
C ARG A 157 8.40 -11.90 -1.96
N VAL A 158 9.11 -11.35 -0.99
CA VAL A 158 8.75 -10.09 -0.34
C VAL A 158 9.81 -9.05 -0.65
N LEU A 159 9.39 -7.85 -1.02
CA LEU A 159 10.24 -6.68 -1.14
C LEU A 159 9.97 -5.73 0.03
N VAL A 160 11.02 -5.14 0.59
CA VAL A 160 10.95 -4.01 1.53
C VAL A 160 11.69 -2.84 0.90
N ASP A 161 10.98 -1.75 0.60
CA ASP A 161 11.48 -0.61 -0.18
C ASP A 161 12.13 -1.04 -1.52
N GLY A 162 11.55 -2.04 -2.18
CA GLY A 162 12.06 -2.62 -3.42
C GLY A 162 13.26 -3.55 -3.27
N GLN A 163 13.78 -3.73 -2.05
CA GLN A 163 14.85 -4.69 -1.77
C GLN A 163 14.27 -6.04 -1.35
N GLU A 164 14.78 -7.12 -1.92
CA GLU A 164 14.30 -8.46 -1.62
C GLU A 164 14.62 -8.87 -0.18
N ALA A 165 13.58 -9.24 0.58
CA ALA A 165 13.69 -9.74 1.94
C ALA A 165 14.19 -11.19 1.95
N ALA A 166 14.94 -11.57 2.98
CA ALA A 166 15.48 -12.91 3.12
C ALA A 166 14.38 -13.94 3.47
N PRO A 167 14.47 -15.20 3.00
CA PRO A 167 15.60 -15.83 2.28
C PRO A 167 15.64 -15.55 0.76
N GLY A 168 14.80 -14.63 0.27
CA GLY A 168 14.57 -14.38 -1.14
C GLY A 168 13.25 -14.97 -1.60
N GLN A 169 13.16 -15.45 -2.83
CA GLN A 169 12.01 -16.23 -3.29
C GLN A 169 11.86 -17.57 -2.56
N ILE A 170 10.63 -17.98 -2.29
CA ILE A 170 10.26 -19.28 -1.73
C ILE A 170 9.16 -19.94 -2.57
N THR A 171 9.06 -21.27 -2.52
CA THR A 171 7.92 -21.98 -3.11
C THR A 171 6.75 -21.94 -2.15
N LEU A 172 5.69 -21.19 -2.46
CA LEU A 172 4.48 -21.14 -1.63
C LEU A 172 3.72 -22.46 -1.74
N THR A 173 3.54 -22.94 -2.96
CA THR A 173 2.94 -24.24 -3.27
C THR A 173 3.51 -24.79 -4.57
N GLY A 174 3.57 -26.12 -4.70
CA GLY A 174 4.06 -26.81 -5.90
C GLY A 174 3.15 -27.95 -6.34
N GLY A 175 3.11 -28.22 -7.65
CA GLY A 175 2.35 -29.32 -8.25
C GLY A 175 2.89 -30.71 -7.88
N ARG A 176 2.03 -31.73 -8.02
CA ARG A 176 2.31 -33.14 -7.69
C ARG A 176 2.00 -34.06 -8.86
N ASP A 177 2.73 -35.17 -9.00
CA ASP A 177 2.35 -36.36 -9.76
C ASP A 177 0.86 -36.73 -9.52
N SER A 178 -0.03 -36.34 -10.44
CA SER A 178 -1.45 -36.74 -10.58
C SER A 178 -2.54 -36.16 -9.64
N VAL A 179 -2.24 -35.30 -8.68
CA VAL A 179 -3.25 -34.80 -7.71
C VAL A 179 -3.14 -33.30 -7.46
N VAL A 180 -4.26 -32.60 -7.64
CA VAL A 180 -4.43 -31.16 -7.43
C VAL A 180 -4.73 -30.92 -5.94
N ILE A 181 -3.88 -30.18 -5.23
CA ILE A 181 -4.06 -29.85 -3.80
C ILE A 181 -4.00 -28.34 -3.62
N SER A 182 -4.92 -27.81 -2.82
CA SER A 182 -4.87 -26.44 -2.32
C SER A 182 -4.72 -26.45 -0.81
N SER A 183 -3.73 -25.72 -0.31
CA SER A 183 -3.50 -25.53 1.12
C SER A 183 -3.24 -24.06 1.42
N SER A 184 -3.59 -23.67 2.64
CA SER A 184 -3.18 -22.38 3.18
C SER A 184 -1.75 -22.49 3.69
N ASN A 185 -0.88 -21.73 3.05
CA ASN A 185 0.56 -21.72 3.28
C ASN A 185 0.94 -20.41 3.98
N SER A 186 1.93 -20.46 4.87
CA SER A 186 2.47 -19.27 5.52
C SER A 186 3.99 -19.32 5.60
N PHE A 187 4.64 -18.19 5.37
CA PHE A 187 6.08 -18.06 5.51
C PHE A 187 6.45 -16.70 6.09
N THR A 188 7.50 -16.67 6.93
CA THR A 188 8.03 -15.43 7.50
C THR A 188 9.35 -15.05 6.87
N PHE A 189 9.39 -13.88 6.24
CA PHE A 189 10.57 -13.26 5.64
C PHE A 189 11.22 -12.28 6.63
N LEU A 190 12.49 -11.96 6.41
CA LEU A 190 13.26 -11.04 7.24
C LEU A 190 13.88 -9.92 6.41
N ALA A 191 13.75 -8.69 6.89
CA ALA A 191 14.44 -7.52 6.37
C ALA A 191 15.02 -6.70 7.53
N GLN A 192 15.99 -5.84 7.21
CA GLN A 192 16.53 -4.86 8.14
C GLN A 192 16.43 -3.49 7.48
N VAL A 193 15.87 -2.52 8.20
CA VAL A 193 15.61 -1.18 7.69
C VAL A 193 16.10 -0.11 8.65
N ASP A 194 16.35 1.07 8.11
CA ASP A 194 16.71 2.23 8.91
C ASP A 194 15.47 2.90 9.53
N ALA A 195 15.65 4.00 10.25
CA ALA A 195 14.55 4.64 10.95
C ALA A 195 13.68 5.50 10.00
N GLY A 196 12.49 5.04 9.61
CA GLY A 196 11.55 5.83 8.80
C GLY A 196 10.24 5.10 8.48
N ILE A 197 9.45 5.62 7.54
CA ILE A 197 8.39 4.85 6.90
C ILE A 197 8.97 3.93 5.83
N HIS A 198 8.46 2.71 5.77
CA HIS A 198 8.88 1.67 4.84
C HIS A 198 7.67 1.01 4.19
N THR A 199 7.85 0.50 2.98
CA THR A 199 6.84 -0.25 2.25
C THR A 199 7.19 -1.72 2.20
N VAL A 200 6.19 -2.58 2.31
CA VAL A 200 6.30 -4.02 2.05
C VAL A 200 5.45 -4.35 0.85
N GLN A 201 5.96 -5.18 -0.06
CA GLN A 201 5.22 -5.69 -1.19
C GLN A 201 5.48 -7.18 -1.38
N VAL A 202 4.41 -7.93 -1.65
CA VAL A 202 4.51 -9.33 -2.04
C VAL A 202 4.48 -9.42 -3.55
N GLN A 203 5.41 -10.17 -4.13
CA GLN A 203 5.43 -10.50 -5.55
C GLN A 203 5.31 -12.00 -5.75
N TYR A 204 4.72 -12.40 -6.88
CA TYR A 204 4.62 -13.80 -7.28
C TYR A 204 5.31 -14.04 -8.62
N SER A 205 5.74 -15.28 -8.84
CA SER A 205 6.19 -15.77 -10.14
C SER A 205 5.68 -17.18 -10.35
N THR A 206 5.41 -17.53 -11.60
CA THR A 206 4.86 -18.84 -11.96
C THR A 206 5.90 -19.58 -12.81
N GLU A 207 6.50 -20.64 -12.26
CA GLU A 207 7.40 -21.51 -13.02
C GLU A 207 6.55 -22.65 -13.61
N LEU A 208 5.74 -22.34 -14.62
CA LEU A 208 4.78 -23.29 -15.20
C LEU A 208 5.30 -23.92 -16.51
N ILE A 209 5.19 -25.23 -16.63
CA ILE A 209 5.19 -25.95 -17.90
C ILE A 209 3.96 -25.49 -18.71
N SER A 210 4.11 -25.29 -20.02
CA SER A 210 3.06 -24.64 -20.85
C SER A 210 1.68 -25.30 -20.71
N GLY A 211 0.65 -24.49 -20.43
CA GLY A 211 -0.75 -24.92 -20.36
C GLY A 211 -1.29 -25.16 -18.95
N HIS A 212 -0.48 -24.97 -17.91
CA HIS A 212 -0.95 -24.99 -16.53
C HIS A 212 -1.29 -23.57 -16.04
N SER A 213 -2.01 -23.48 -14.93
CA SER A 213 -2.45 -22.23 -14.31
C SER A 213 -2.18 -22.28 -12.81
N SER A 214 -1.75 -21.16 -12.24
CA SER A 214 -1.62 -20.99 -10.80
C SER A 214 -2.63 -19.99 -10.29
N TYR A 215 -2.93 -20.10 -9.01
CA TYR A 215 -4.06 -19.45 -8.40
C TYR A 215 -3.72 -19.09 -6.96
N ILE A 216 -4.20 -17.93 -6.51
CA ILE A 216 -4.02 -17.48 -5.13
C ILE A 216 -5.31 -16.85 -4.61
N ARG A 217 -5.58 -17.02 -3.32
CA ARG A 217 -6.69 -16.40 -2.60
C ARG A 217 -6.41 -16.23 -1.12
N ASN A 218 -7.29 -15.48 -0.44
CA ASN A 218 -7.29 -15.27 1.01
C ASN A 218 -5.88 -14.99 1.52
N ALA A 219 -5.30 -13.85 1.17
CA ALA A 219 -3.94 -13.53 1.59
C ALA A 219 -3.95 -12.64 2.84
N SER A 220 -2.93 -12.78 3.66
CA SER A 220 -2.68 -11.94 4.82
C SER A 220 -1.21 -11.55 4.85
N LEU A 221 -0.95 -10.34 5.32
CA LEU A 221 0.37 -9.80 5.50
C LEU A 221 0.47 -9.25 6.93
N LYS A 222 1.23 -9.92 7.79
CA LYS A 222 1.59 -9.43 9.12
C LYS A 222 3.04 -8.96 9.09
N ILE A 223 3.29 -7.76 9.59
CA ILE A 223 4.62 -7.19 9.74
C ILE A 223 4.83 -6.99 11.23
N SER A 224 5.89 -7.58 11.77
CA SER A 224 6.36 -7.33 13.13
C SER A 224 7.70 -6.62 13.06
N THR A 225 7.89 -5.56 13.84
CA THR A 225 9.14 -4.81 13.90
C THR A 225 9.76 -4.92 15.30
N GLY A 226 11.09 -4.85 15.37
CA GLY A 226 11.78 -4.81 16.65
C GLY A 226 13.29 -4.71 16.49
N LEU A 227 13.97 -4.38 17.59
CA LEU A 227 15.42 -4.25 17.57
C LEU A 227 16.09 -5.58 17.93
N PRO A 228 17.12 -6.02 17.18
CA PRO A 228 17.69 -7.35 17.35
C PRO A 228 18.46 -7.60 18.65
N ASN A 229 18.71 -6.59 19.49
CA ASN A 229 19.64 -6.69 20.63
C ASN A 229 19.34 -5.77 21.83
N ARG A 230 18.08 -5.47 22.18
CA ARG A 230 17.80 -4.77 23.45
C ARG A 230 17.65 -5.76 24.59
N GLU A 231 18.28 -5.45 25.73
CA GLU A 231 18.15 -6.23 26.97
C GLU A 231 16.71 -6.23 27.53
N SER A 232 15.82 -5.40 26.99
CA SER A 232 14.45 -5.24 27.46
C SER A 232 13.40 -5.94 26.58
N GLU A 233 13.50 -5.88 25.25
CA GLU A 233 12.52 -6.42 24.30
C GLU A 233 13.21 -6.54 22.93
N GLY A 234 12.89 -7.55 22.13
CA GLY A 234 13.56 -7.70 20.85
C GLY A 234 12.87 -8.62 19.85
N LEU A 235 13.04 -8.28 18.58
CA LEU A 235 12.76 -9.16 17.46
C LEU A 235 14.10 -9.56 16.86
N THR A 236 14.40 -10.86 16.83
CA THR A 236 15.62 -11.37 16.23
C THR A 236 15.30 -12.52 15.29
N GLY A 237 16.11 -12.70 14.25
CA GLY A 237 15.81 -13.72 13.26
C GLY A 237 17.03 -14.20 12.49
N LYS A 238 16.86 -15.37 11.87
CA LYS A 238 17.86 -16.02 11.04
C LYS A 238 17.17 -16.86 9.99
N TRP A 239 17.78 -16.99 8.82
CA TRP A 239 17.33 -17.92 7.79
C TRP A 239 18.47 -18.86 7.38
N GLY A 240 18.14 -19.91 6.64
CA GLY A 240 19.14 -20.77 6.03
C GLY A 240 18.60 -21.68 4.94
N GLU A 241 19.53 -22.43 4.35
CA GLU A 241 19.27 -23.33 3.22
C GLU A 241 18.81 -24.72 3.67
N GLY A 242 18.34 -25.46 2.68
CA GLY A 242 17.65 -26.73 2.80
C GLY A 242 18.42 -27.88 3.46
N ALA A 243 17.64 -28.86 3.93
CA ALA A 243 18.13 -30.06 4.59
C ALA A 243 17.32 -31.28 4.13
N LYS A 244 17.86 -32.49 4.31
CA LYS A 244 17.15 -33.74 4.02
C LYS A 244 16.94 -34.57 5.27
N LYS A 245 15.76 -35.16 5.39
CA LYS A 245 15.37 -36.08 6.44
C LYS A 245 14.93 -37.41 5.83
N GLY A 246 15.33 -38.51 6.45
CA GLY A 246 14.93 -39.86 6.08
C GLY A 246 15.07 -40.87 7.22
N ASP A 247 15.00 -40.40 8.47
CA ASP A 247 15.07 -41.26 9.64
C ASP A 247 14.13 -40.79 10.76
N GLY A 248 13.74 -41.73 11.62
CA GLY A 248 12.83 -41.49 12.73
C GLY A 248 13.44 -40.85 13.97
N LYS A 249 14.72 -40.47 13.92
CA LYS A 249 15.42 -39.91 15.09
C LYS A 249 15.27 -38.41 15.09
N TRP A 250 15.24 -37.79 16.27
CA TRP A 250 15.46 -36.36 16.36
C TRP A 250 16.90 -36.05 15.95
N THR A 251 17.05 -35.08 15.04
CA THR A 251 18.34 -34.51 14.68
C THR A 251 18.18 -33.01 14.54
N ALA A 252 19.20 -32.23 14.86
CA ALA A 252 19.24 -30.82 14.53
C ALA A 252 19.01 -30.60 13.03
N ILE A 253 18.27 -29.56 12.69
CA ILE A 253 18.20 -29.03 11.33
C ILE A 253 19.50 -28.24 11.09
N PRO A 254 20.31 -28.58 10.08
CA PRO A 254 21.58 -27.91 9.83
C PRO A 254 21.45 -26.38 9.77
N GLY A 255 22.14 -25.69 10.68
CA GLY A 255 22.18 -24.23 10.72
C GLY A 255 20.99 -23.57 11.44
N ALA A 256 19.92 -24.30 11.77
CA ALA A 256 18.73 -23.78 12.44
C ALA A 256 18.93 -23.61 13.97
N THR A 257 20.00 -22.88 14.31
CA THR A 257 20.35 -22.48 15.67
C THR A 257 20.42 -20.96 15.72
N HIS A 258 19.82 -20.36 16.74
CA HIS A 258 19.75 -18.91 16.91
C HIS A 258 19.92 -18.50 18.37
N THR A 259 20.55 -17.36 18.62
CA THR A 259 20.71 -16.77 19.95
C THR A 259 19.74 -15.60 20.11
N PHE A 260 19.05 -15.55 21.23
CA PHE A 260 18.15 -14.44 21.58
C PHE A 260 18.38 -14.04 23.04
N TYR A 261 17.88 -12.86 23.41
CA TYR A 261 17.96 -12.36 24.77
C TYR A 261 16.56 -12.20 25.35
N LEU A 262 16.35 -12.72 26.56
CA LEU A 262 15.11 -12.57 27.30
C LEU A 262 15.28 -11.52 28.41
N PRO A 263 14.38 -10.54 28.52
CA PRO A 263 14.36 -9.62 29.65
C PRO A 263 13.99 -10.31 30.97
N ALA A 264 14.11 -9.58 32.08
CA ALA A 264 13.56 -10.03 33.36
C ALA A 264 12.04 -10.16 33.23
N ASP A 265 11.51 -11.30 33.71
CA ASP A 265 10.08 -11.64 33.65
C ASP A 265 9.53 -11.63 32.21
N GLY A 266 10.38 -11.91 31.21
CA GLY A 266 9.99 -11.96 29.81
C GLY A 266 9.43 -13.31 29.37
N GLU A 267 8.75 -13.29 28.23
CA GLU A 267 8.33 -14.46 27.47
C GLU A 267 8.90 -14.41 26.05
N ALA A 268 8.99 -15.57 25.39
CA ALA A 268 9.45 -15.63 24.00
C ALA A 268 8.52 -16.46 23.10
N ALA A 269 8.03 -15.83 22.03
CA ALA A 269 7.41 -16.50 20.90
C ALA A 269 8.48 -16.84 19.85
N ILE A 270 8.73 -18.13 19.68
CA ILE A 270 9.75 -18.65 18.76
C ILE A 270 9.03 -19.23 17.54
N THR A 271 9.02 -18.48 16.44
CA THR A 271 8.41 -18.89 15.17
C THR A 271 9.43 -19.55 14.25
N PHE A 272 9.06 -20.69 13.68
CA PHE A 272 9.80 -21.40 12.64
C PHE A 272 8.96 -21.50 11.38
N SER A 273 9.43 -20.89 10.30
CA SER A 273 8.87 -21.00 8.97
C SER A 273 9.76 -21.86 8.10
N ASN A 274 9.20 -22.70 7.24
CA ASN A 274 9.98 -23.46 6.27
C ASN A 274 9.17 -23.81 5.03
N VAL A 275 9.89 -24.11 3.94
CA VAL A 275 9.36 -24.77 2.76
C VAL A 275 9.83 -26.22 2.77
N LEU A 276 8.90 -27.16 2.78
CA LEU A 276 9.21 -28.58 2.87
C LEU A 276 8.47 -29.37 1.79
N LYS A 277 9.21 -30.24 1.10
CA LYS A 277 8.69 -31.29 0.24
C LYS A 277 8.79 -32.63 0.94
N MET A 278 7.66 -33.28 1.18
CA MET A 278 7.64 -34.67 1.63
C MET A 278 7.42 -35.59 0.43
N THR A 279 8.23 -36.65 0.32
CA THR A 279 8.20 -37.61 -0.80
C THR A 279 7.70 -38.99 -0.40
N ASP A 280 7.72 -39.30 0.90
CA ASP A 280 7.21 -40.55 1.45
C ASP A 280 6.83 -40.38 2.93
N GLY A 281 6.09 -41.36 3.48
CA GLY A 281 5.72 -41.49 4.89
C GLY A 281 4.52 -40.66 5.36
N ASP A 282 4.27 -40.68 6.67
CA ASP A 282 3.04 -40.13 7.25
C ASP A 282 3.13 -38.66 7.65
N PHE A 283 4.23 -38.25 8.27
CA PHE A 283 4.40 -36.88 8.74
C PHE A 283 5.87 -36.57 9.05
N ILE A 284 6.19 -35.27 9.09
CA ILE A 284 7.42 -34.72 9.66
C ILE A 284 7.05 -33.93 10.91
N LEU A 285 7.74 -34.16 12.02
CA LEU A 285 7.60 -33.36 13.23
C LEU A 285 8.82 -32.44 13.39
N VAL A 286 8.58 -31.26 13.95
CA VAL A 286 9.61 -30.29 14.36
C VAL A 286 9.44 -29.99 15.86
N ARG A 287 10.54 -29.63 16.53
CA ARG A 287 10.52 -29.05 17.87
C ARG A 287 11.60 -27.99 18.01
N ALA A 288 11.34 -27.02 18.86
CA ALA A 288 12.36 -26.10 19.35
C ALA A 288 13.00 -26.66 20.64
N VAL A 289 14.31 -26.49 20.78
CA VAL A 289 15.10 -26.93 21.93
C VAL A 289 15.89 -25.73 22.45
N VAL A 290 15.50 -25.18 23.60
CA VAL A 290 16.20 -24.04 24.22
C VAL A 290 17.24 -24.55 25.22
N ASP A 291 18.46 -24.04 25.11
CA ASP A 291 19.61 -24.33 25.98
C ASP A 291 19.90 -25.83 26.17
N GLY A 292 19.76 -26.61 25.09
CA GLY A 292 19.98 -28.06 25.13
C GLY A 292 18.84 -28.85 25.78
N GLY A 293 17.63 -28.28 25.84
CA GLY A 293 16.42 -28.95 26.34
C GLY A 293 16.24 -28.85 27.84
N ILE A 294 16.84 -27.82 28.46
CA ILE A 294 16.65 -27.53 29.89
C ILE A 294 15.23 -27.04 30.16
N TYR A 295 14.61 -26.37 29.18
CA TYR A 295 13.29 -25.77 29.27
C TYR A 295 12.33 -26.47 28.31
N GLU A 296 11.12 -26.75 28.80
CA GLU A 296 10.04 -27.32 27.99
C GLU A 296 9.32 -26.18 27.27
N LEU A 297 9.12 -26.34 25.97
CA LEU A 297 8.39 -25.39 25.13
C LEU A 297 7.01 -25.95 24.80
N TYR A 298 6.07 -25.07 24.50
CA TYR A 298 4.72 -25.44 24.11
C TYR A 298 4.39 -24.94 22.69
N PRO A 299 3.94 -25.82 21.76
CA PRO A 299 3.82 -27.26 21.94
C PRO A 299 5.19 -27.94 22.00
N VAL A 300 5.31 -29.08 22.68
CA VAL A 300 6.61 -29.80 22.83
C VAL A 300 7.17 -30.27 21.49
N GLU A 301 6.27 -30.64 20.58
CA GLU A 301 6.56 -30.96 19.19
C GLU A 301 5.34 -30.55 18.37
N ALA A 302 5.56 -30.31 17.09
CA ALA A 302 4.48 -30.05 16.18
C ALA A 302 4.70 -30.74 14.84
N GLN A 303 3.62 -31.18 14.22
CA GLN A 303 3.66 -31.59 12.82
C GLN A 303 4.11 -30.41 12.00
N MET A 304 4.92 -30.64 10.97
CA MET A 304 5.27 -29.65 9.95
C MET A 304 4.60 -29.99 8.62
N ALA A 305 4.65 -31.27 8.23
CA ALA A 305 3.92 -31.81 7.08
C ALA A 305 3.22 -33.12 7.49
N GLY A 306 2.03 -33.38 6.95
CA GLY A 306 1.29 -34.66 7.05
C GLY A 306 1.34 -35.44 5.74
N ARG A 307 0.56 -36.53 5.57
CA ARG A 307 0.50 -37.37 4.34
C ARG A 307 0.14 -36.55 3.11
N MET A 308 1.15 -35.90 2.55
CA MET A 308 1.06 -34.89 1.52
C MET A 308 2.37 -34.95 0.74
N TYR A 309 2.29 -35.44 -0.50
CA TYR A 309 3.45 -35.66 -1.38
C TYR A 309 3.78 -34.40 -2.18
N HIS A 310 3.84 -33.24 -1.53
CA HIS A 310 4.01 -31.96 -2.20
C HIS A 310 4.84 -30.98 -1.37
N THR A 311 5.18 -29.85 -2.02
CA THR A 311 5.98 -28.77 -1.45
C THR A 311 5.03 -27.72 -0.87
N GLU A 312 5.19 -27.40 0.41
CA GLU A 312 4.38 -26.39 1.11
C GLU A 312 5.23 -25.49 1.99
N ALA A 313 4.80 -24.24 2.11
CA ALA A 313 5.35 -23.28 3.06
C ALA A 313 4.49 -23.24 4.32
N ARG A 314 5.11 -23.40 5.49
CA ARG A 314 4.39 -23.36 6.76
C ARG A 314 5.16 -22.65 7.86
N SER A 315 4.41 -21.93 8.71
CA SER A 315 4.89 -21.28 9.92
C SER A 315 4.27 -21.91 11.17
N ILE A 316 5.07 -22.08 12.22
CA ILE A 316 4.63 -22.53 13.53
C ILE A 316 5.35 -21.80 14.64
N THR A 317 4.69 -21.58 15.77
CA THR A 317 5.22 -20.81 16.90
C THR A 317 5.20 -21.64 18.17
N PHE A 318 6.32 -21.61 18.88
CA PHE A 318 6.55 -22.24 20.17
C PHE A 318 6.63 -21.16 21.25
N ASN A 319 5.94 -21.37 22.38
CA ASN A 319 6.08 -20.54 23.56
C ASN A 319 7.23 -21.02 24.44
N ALA A 320 8.04 -20.09 24.93
CA ALA A 320 9.05 -20.31 25.95
C ALA A 320 8.76 -19.47 27.20
N GLU A 321 7.98 -20.03 28.11
CA GLU A 321 7.69 -19.43 29.40
C GLU A 321 8.72 -19.80 30.46
N GLY A 322 8.92 -18.92 31.45
CA GLY A 322 9.74 -19.21 32.63
C GLY A 322 11.24 -19.35 32.36
N LEU A 323 11.71 -18.90 31.20
CA LEU A 323 13.13 -18.72 30.93
C LEU A 323 13.68 -17.62 31.87
N PRO A 324 14.86 -17.81 32.50
CA PRO A 324 15.50 -16.74 33.27
C PRO A 324 15.92 -15.60 32.33
N SER A 325 16.09 -14.39 32.85
CA SER A 325 16.65 -13.32 32.02
C SER A 325 18.08 -13.63 31.56
N GLY A 326 18.41 -13.22 30.34
CA GLY A 326 19.73 -13.42 29.76
C GLY A 326 19.71 -13.94 28.33
N ALA A 327 20.88 -14.35 27.86
CA ALA A 327 21.03 -14.94 26.54
C ALA A 327 20.66 -16.42 26.53
N HIS A 328 19.87 -16.81 25.54
CA HIS A 328 19.41 -18.18 25.28
C HIS A 328 19.78 -18.62 23.88
N VAL A 329 19.90 -19.92 23.67
CA VAL A 329 20.10 -20.51 22.35
C VAL A 329 18.94 -21.44 22.04
N VAL A 330 18.21 -21.16 20.97
CA VAL A 330 17.23 -22.09 20.40
C VAL A 330 17.87 -22.89 19.26
N GLU A 331 17.67 -24.20 19.27
CA GLU A 331 17.99 -25.11 18.18
C GLU A 331 16.71 -25.82 17.72
N PHE A 332 16.48 -25.88 16.42
CA PHE A 332 15.37 -26.65 15.86
C PHE A 332 15.83 -28.06 15.50
N GLU A 333 15.05 -29.04 15.93
CA GLU A 333 15.21 -30.43 15.57
C GLU A 333 13.99 -30.93 14.81
N TRP A 334 14.19 -31.95 13.98
CA TRP A 334 13.13 -32.61 13.21
C TRP A 334 13.28 -34.12 13.19
N ARG A 335 12.16 -34.82 13.03
CA ARG A 335 12.12 -36.29 12.83
C ARG A 335 11.06 -36.68 11.82
N SER A 336 11.32 -37.77 11.10
CA SER A 336 10.31 -38.43 10.27
C SER A 336 9.41 -39.33 11.11
N SER A 337 8.19 -39.57 10.63
CA SER A 337 7.37 -40.67 11.14
C SER A 337 8.11 -42.01 11.04
N ILE A 338 7.89 -42.87 12.03
CA ILE A 338 8.41 -44.26 12.12
C ILE A 338 7.31 -45.30 11.90
N THR A 339 6.20 -44.90 11.29
CA THR A 339 5.15 -45.84 10.88
C THR A 339 5.66 -46.76 9.74
N ASP A 340 4.76 -47.46 9.06
CA ASP A 340 5.11 -48.53 8.10
C ASP A 340 6.09 -48.10 6.99
N VAL A 341 6.20 -46.79 6.72
CA VAL A 341 7.17 -46.20 5.79
C VAL A 341 7.85 -44.98 6.42
N VAL A 342 9.18 -44.96 6.42
CA VAL A 342 9.96 -43.84 6.96
C VAL A 342 9.79 -42.65 6.03
N ALA A 343 9.31 -41.53 6.59
CA ALA A 343 9.10 -40.34 5.78
C ALA A 343 10.41 -39.78 5.25
N VAL A 344 10.45 -39.44 3.97
CA VAL A 344 11.59 -38.76 3.33
C VAL A 344 11.17 -37.34 2.98
N ALA A 345 11.83 -36.36 3.56
CA ALA A 345 11.52 -34.95 3.34
C ALA A 345 12.76 -34.15 2.97
N GLU A 346 12.57 -33.14 2.13
CA GLU A 346 13.55 -32.14 1.74
C GLU A 346 12.99 -30.77 2.13
N MET A 347 13.66 -30.10 3.04
CA MET A 347 13.43 -28.68 3.34
C MET A 347 14.25 -27.87 2.33
N TYR A 348 13.70 -26.79 1.78
CA TYR A 348 14.38 -25.92 0.81
C TYR A 348 14.88 -24.62 1.45
N GLU A 349 13.98 -23.92 2.13
CA GLU A 349 14.27 -22.70 2.89
C GLU A 349 13.66 -22.80 4.28
N TRP A 350 14.25 -22.08 5.24
CA TRP A 350 13.66 -21.89 6.57
C TRP A 350 14.05 -20.54 7.18
N THR A 351 13.20 -20.05 8.08
CA THR A 351 13.39 -18.85 8.89
C THR A 351 13.06 -19.15 10.35
N ILE A 352 13.88 -18.65 11.26
CA ILE A 352 13.63 -18.56 12.70
C ILE A 352 13.36 -17.08 13.02
N VAL A 353 12.27 -16.80 13.71
CA VAL A 353 11.98 -15.49 14.30
C VAL A 353 11.71 -15.68 15.78
N VAL A 354 12.41 -14.95 16.63
CA VAL A 354 12.16 -14.91 18.06
C VAL A 354 11.71 -13.51 18.44
N LYS A 355 10.50 -13.43 19.00
CA LYS A 355 9.96 -12.21 19.59
C LYS A 355 10.01 -12.36 21.11
N THR A 356 10.64 -11.41 21.79
CA THR A 356 10.69 -11.36 23.27
C THR A 356 10.05 -10.08 23.78
N GLU A 357 9.20 -10.21 24.79
CA GLU A 357 8.56 -9.07 25.47
C GLU A 357 8.57 -9.29 27.00
N VAL A 358 8.45 -8.20 27.76
CA VAL A 358 8.27 -8.25 29.22
C VAL A 358 6.81 -8.56 29.53
N ASN A 359 6.54 -9.46 30.48
CA ASN A 359 5.19 -9.88 30.86
C ASN A 359 4.43 -8.81 31.71
N ASP A 360 4.69 -7.52 31.51
CA ASP A 360 4.05 -6.43 32.27
C ASP A 360 2.68 -6.09 31.65
N SER A 361 1.63 -6.25 32.45
CA SER A 361 0.35 -6.87 32.05
C SER A 361 -0.64 -6.02 31.23
N ASP A 362 -0.32 -4.79 30.84
CA ASP A 362 -1.36 -3.84 30.40
C ASP A 362 -1.13 -3.20 29.01
N ASP A 363 0.09 -3.21 28.44
CA ASP A 363 0.40 -2.41 27.25
C ASP A 363 0.73 -3.19 25.97
N ARG A 364 1.21 -4.44 26.05
CA ARG A 364 1.61 -5.24 24.88
C ARG A 364 1.35 -6.71 25.18
N PHE A 365 0.60 -7.36 24.30
CA PHE A 365 0.18 -8.73 24.50
C PHE A 365 0.56 -9.56 23.28
N PHE A 366 1.41 -10.56 23.48
CA PHE A 366 1.34 -11.77 22.68
C PHE A 366 1.10 -12.98 23.58
N ASP A 367 0.31 -13.93 23.11
CA ASP A 367 0.10 -15.20 23.79
C ASP A 367 0.08 -16.33 22.76
N VAL A 368 0.53 -17.50 23.18
CA VAL A 368 0.65 -18.70 22.37
C VAL A 368 -0.10 -19.84 23.05
N VAL A 369 -1.31 -20.11 22.58
CA VAL A 369 -2.15 -21.20 23.07
C VAL A 369 -1.98 -22.41 22.17
N SER A 370 -1.73 -23.59 22.74
CA SER A 370 -1.54 -24.81 21.96
C SER A 370 -2.38 -25.96 22.51
N GLN A 371 -2.87 -26.82 21.62
CA GLN A 371 -3.55 -28.06 21.99
C GLN A 371 -3.20 -29.22 21.08
N ASN A 372 -3.21 -30.42 21.66
CA ASN A 372 -2.99 -31.68 20.96
C ASN A 372 -4.26 -32.54 20.83
N ASN A 373 -5.43 -32.00 21.19
CA ASN A 373 -6.68 -32.75 21.10
C ASN A 373 -7.12 -32.90 19.64
N PHE A 374 -7.79 -34.02 19.37
CA PHE A 374 -8.49 -34.23 18.10
C PHE A 374 -9.90 -33.67 18.21
N GLU A 375 -10.21 -32.73 17.34
CA GLU A 375 -11.51 -32.12 17.17
C GLU A 375 -12.11 -32.63 15.87
N THR A 376 -13.30 -33.23 15.90
CA THR A 376 -14.01 -33.67 14.69
C THR A 376 -15.32 -32.90 14.55
N SER A 377 -15.62 -32.45 13.33
CA SER A 377 -16.92 -31.90 12.95
C SER A 377 -17.36 -32.47 11.60
N GLY A 378 -18.66 -32.62 11.41
CA GLY A 378 -19.27 -32.85 10.10
C GLY A 378 -20.40 -31.88 9.83
N GLU A 379 -20.39 -30.75 10.54
CA GLU A 379 -21.45 -29.76 10.55
C GLU A 379 -21.00 -28.51 9.78
N ASP A 380 -21.94 -27.89 9.08
CA ASP A 380 -21.75 -26.69 8.25
C ASP A 380 -21.83 -25.38 9.05
N TRP A 381 -22.00 -25.47 10.37
CA TRP A 381 -21.98 -24.35 11.30
C TRP A 381 -20.67 -24.29 12.10
N TYR A 382 -20.30 -23.08 12.53
CA TYR A 382 -19.04 -22.80 13.21
C TYR A 382 -18.99 -23.31 14.65
N LYS A 383 -18.03 -24.19 14.92
CA LYS A 383 -17.72 -24.69 16.26
C LYS A 383 -16.38 -24.11 16.74
N PRO A 384 -16.32 -23.40 17.89
CA PRO A 384 -15.07 -23.00 18.50
C PRO A 384 -14.17 -24.21 18.79
N LEU A 385 -12.87 -24.08 18.52
CA LEU A 385 -11.88 -25.10 18.88
C LEU A 385 -11.62 -25.04 20.38
N ALA A 386 -11.90 -26.13 21.09
CA ALA A 386 -11.82 -26.17 22.55
C ALA A 386 -10.38 -25.94 23.02
N ASN A 387 -10.20 -25.09 24.03
CA ASN A 387 -8.90 -24.72 24.60
C ASN A 387 -7.94 -24.05 23.60
N LEU A 388 -8.47 -23.47 22.52
CA LEU A 388 -7.70 -22.68 21.56
C LEU A 388 -8.24 -21.24 21.54
N SER A 389 -8.25 -20.63 22.72
CA SER A 389 -8.60 -19.24 22.95
C SER A 389 -7.75 -18.66 24.09
N THR A 390 -7.57 -17.34 24.07
CA THR A 390 -6.95 -16.56 25.14
C THR A 390 -7.73 -15.31 25.45
N LYS A 391 -7.47 -14.70 26.60
CA LYS A 391 -8.08 -13.44 27.03
C LYS A 391 -7.16 -12.27 26.69
N VAL A 392 -7.71 -11.31 25.97
CA VAL A 392 -7.01 -10.07 25.58
C VAL A 392 -7.72 -8.89 26.24
N THR A 393 -6.99 -8.10 27.02
CA THR A 393 -7.51 -6.85 27.58
C THR A 393 -7.27 -5.73 26.57
N VAL A 394 -8.34 -5.01 26.22
CA VAL A 394 -8.31 -3.93 25.24
C VAL A 394 -8.80 -2.67 25.94
N ASP A 395 -7.86 -1.81 26.33
CA ASP A 395 -8.09 -0.54 27.03
C ASP A 395 -8.14 0.66 26.06
N GLU A 396 -7.50 0.53 24.91
CA GLU A 396 -7.58 1.42 23.76
C GLU A 396 -7.91 0.64 22.49
N VAL A 397 -8.46 1.32 21.48
CA VAL A 397 -8.77 0.70 20.18
C VAL A 397 -7.53 -0.03 19.67
N SER A 398 -7.68 -1.31 19.33
CA SER A 398 -6.54 -2.18 19.03
C SER A 398 -6.77 -3.02 17.77
N ASP A 399 -5.68 -3.36 17.10
CA ASP A 399 -5.64 -4.41 16.11
C ASP A 399 -5.12 -5.69 16.77
N ILE A 400 -5.72 -6.84 16.43
CA ILE A 400 -5.32 -8.15 16.95
C ILE A 400 -5.00 -9.06 15.77
N ALA A 401 -3.75 -9.51 15.68
CA ALA A 401 -3.36 -10.58 14.76
C ALA A 401 -3.57 -11.93 15.42
N VAL A 402 -4.27 -12.82 14.73
CA VAL A 402 -4.55 -14.20 15.17
C VAL A 402 -3.89 -15.15 14.18
N THR A 403 -2.74 -15.71 14.53
CA THR A 403 -2.06 -16.71 13.71
C THR A 403 -2.44 -18.11 14.17
N PHE A 404 -3.18 -18.83 13.34
CA PHE A 404 -3.53 -20.22 13.56
C PHE A 404 -2.59 -21.12 12.76
N SER A 405 -2.12 -22.22 13.37
CA SER A 405 -1.68 -23.38 12.60
C SER A 405 -2.22 -24.66 13.21
N GLY A 406 -2.47 -25.66 12.38
CA GLY A 406 -2.96 -26.94 12.84
C GLY A 406 -2.87 -28.02 11.77
N GLU A 407 -2.98 -29.26 12.22
CA GLU A 407 -3.18 -30.41 11.34
C GLU A 407 -4.65 -30.53 10.98
N LEU A 408 -4.91 -30.69 9.68
CA LEU A 408 -6.24 -30.77 9.10
C LEU A 408 -6.35 -32.01 8.24
N ALA A 409 -7.44 -32.75 8.37
CA ALA A 409 -7.85 -33.66 7.31
C ALA A 409 -9.32 -34.02 7.36
N GLY A 410 -9.78 -34.79 6.37
CA GLY A 410 -11.15 -35.23 6.30
C GLY A 410 -11.65 -35.40 4.88
N LEU A 411 -12.95 -35.63 4.76
CA LEU A 411 -13.71 -35.73 3.50
C LEU A 411 -14.45 -34.44 3.14
N GLY A 412 -14.45 -33.44 4.03
CA GLY A 412 -15.08 -32.14 3.80
C GLY A 412 -14.06 -31.00 3.66
N LEU A 413 -14.51 -29.89 3.10
CA LEU A 413 -13.80 -28.61 3.11
C LEU A 413 -13.78 -28.06 4.53
N ILE A 414 -12.60 -27.70 5.05
CA ILE A 414 -12.50 -27.12 6.39
C ILE A 414 -12.28 -25.61 6.26
N PHE A 415 -13.24 -24.87 6.80
CA PHE A 415 -13.18 -23.42 6.95
C PHE A 415 -12.79 -23.08 8.37
N VAL A 416 -11.95 -22.07 8.54
CA VAL A 416 -11.57 -21.53 9.85
C VAL A 416 -11.79 -20.02 9.85
N ALA A 417 -12.32 -19.52 10.96
CA ALA A 417 -12.50 -18.09 11.22
C ALA A 417 -11.99 -17.76 12.63
N PRO A 418 -11.47 -16.54 12.86
CA PRO A 418 -11.16 -16.08 14.20
C PRO A 418 -12.46 -15.84 14.97
N THR A 419 -12.40 -15.88 16.30
CA THR A 419 -13.56 -15.65 17.17
C THR A 419 -13.31 -14.52 18.16
N ILE A 420 -14.36 -13.72 18.42
CA ILE A 420 -14.41 -12.76 19.53
C ILE A 420 -15.53 -13.19 20.49
N ASN A 421 -15.17 -13.48 21.74
CA ASN A 421 -16.08 -13.99 22.77
C ASN A 421 -16.82 -15.27 22.32
N GLY A 422 -16.09 -16.16 21.63
CA GLY A 422 -16.62 -17.40 21.07
C GLY A 422 -17.48 -17.24 19.81
N ASN A 423 -17.77 -16.01 19.35
CA ASN A 423 -18.53 -15.77 18.13
C ASN A 423 -17.57 -15.69 16.94
N PRO A 424 -17.77 -16.47 15.86
CA PRO A 424 -16.94 -16.42 14.66
C PRO A 424 -17.09 -15.09 13.91
N VAL A 425 -15.98 -14.55 13.44
CA VAL A 425 -15.90 -13.37 12.57
C VAL A 425 -15.90 -13.88 11.12
N THR A 426 -17.10 -14.13 10.59
CA THR A 426 -17.30 -14.94 9.37
C THR A 426 -16.87 -14.26 8.07
N ASP A 427 -16.80 -12.93 8.06
CA ASP A 427 -16.19 -12.12 6.99
C ASP A 427 -14.68 -12.37 6.85
N GLN A 428 -14.04 -12.94 7.87
CA GLN A 428 -12.63 -13.35 7.87
C GLN A 428 -12.42 -14.86 7.68
N GLU A 429 -13.43 -15.60 7.23
CA GLU A 429 -13.28 -17.03 7.03
C GLU A 429 -12.28 -17.38 5.91
N VAL A 430 -11.52 -18.46 6.14
CA VAL A 430 -10.60 -18.99 5.14
C VAL A 430 -10.73 -20.50 4.99
N ILE A 431 -10.52 -21.00 3.77
CA ILE A 431 -10.41 -22.43 3.51
C ILE A 431 -8.98 -22.85 3.85
N LEU A 432 -8.81 -23.65 4.89
CA LEU A 432 -7.48 -24.16 5.25
C LEU A 432 -7.20 -25.56 4.71
N TYR A 433 -8.24 -26.33 4.38
CA TYR A 433 -8.08 -27.68 3.86
C TYR A 433 -9.14 -28.01 2.80
N TYR A 434 -8.65 -28.52 1.67
CA TYR A 434 -9.44 -29.03 0.57
C TYR A 434 -9.04 -30.49 0.31
N PRO A 435 -9.93 -31.47 0.53
CA PRO A 435 -9.57 -32.87 0.37
C PRO A 435 -9.50 -33.29 -1.10
N THR A 436 -8.44 -33.99 -1.45
CA THR A 436 -8.33 -34.77 -2.67
C THR A 436 -9.03 -36.10 -2.45
N LEU A 437 -10.25 -36.18 -2.98
CA LEU A 437 -11.02 -37.40 -3.01
C LEU A 437 -10.62 -38.25 -4.21
N THR A 438 -10.04 -39.42 -3.95
CA THR A 438 -9.78 -40.42 -4.98
C THR A 438 -10.85 -41.52 -4.95
N CYS A 439 -11.41 -41.83 -6.13
CA CYS A 439 -12.33 -42.94 -6.33
C CYS A 439 -11.69 -43.92 -7.33
N ALA A 440 -11.19 -45.05 -6.85
CA ALA A 440 -10.64 -46.10 -7.71
C ALA A 440 -11.70 -46.78 -8.60
N ASP A 441 -12.99 -46.66 -8.23
CA ASP A 441 -14.14 -47.17 -8.98
C ASP A 441 -15.19 -46.05 -9.11
N PRO A 442 -15.70 -45.75 -10.32
CA PRO A 442 -16.82 -44.83 -10.52
C PRO A 442 -18.08 -45.13 -9.68
N ALA A 443 -18.21 -46.36 -9.17
CA ALA A 443 -19.30 -46.80 -8.31
C ALA A 443 -18.99 -46.74 -6.79
N CYS A 444 -17.84 -46.22 -6.36
CA CYS A 444 -17.44 -46.27 -4.96
C CYS A 444 -18.33 -45.36 -4.08
N GLY A 445 -19.14 -45.95 -3.21
CA GLY A 445 -19.87 -45.23 -2.15
C GLY A 445 -18.99 -44.76 -0.98
N SER A 446 -17.66 -44.80 -1.11
CA SER A 446 -16.71 -44.46 -0.05
C SER A 446 -15.42 -43.87 -0.66
N PRO A 447 -15.40 -42.57 -1.00
CA PRO A 447 -14.19 -41.90 -1.45
C PRO A 447 -13.12 -41.95 -0.35
N GLN A 448 -11.85 -42.06 -0.76
CA GLN A 448 -10.72 -41.91 0.16
C GLN A 448 -10.11 -40.52 -0.03
N ALA A 449 -10.05 -39.75 1.05
CA ALA A 449 -9.14 -38.60 1.11
C ALA A 449 -7.72 -39.14 1.09
N SER A 450 -6.97 -38.76 0.07
CA SER A 450 -5.57 -39.17 -0.09
C SER A 450 -4.59 -38.22 0.57
N ASP A 451 -5.09 -37.10 1.06
CA ASP A 451 -4.36 -36.00 1.67
C ASP A 451 -4.77 -35.79 3.14
N SER A 452 -3.78 -35.37 3.90
CA SER A 452 -3.94 -34.81 5.23
C SER A 452 -2.76 -33.93 5.51
N GLY A 453 -2.98 -32.75 6.04
CA GLY A 453 -1.88 -32.08 6.65
C GLY A 453 -2.16 -30.67 7.03
N ALA A 454 -1.09 -29.91 7.07
CA ALA A 454 -0.98 -28.95 8.11
C ALA A 454 -0.91 -27.56 7.51
N ALA A 455 -1.81 -26.71 7.97
CA ALA A 455 -2.02 -25.39 7.41
C ALA A 455 -1.70 -24.33 8.46
N SER A 456 -1.37 -23.14 7.98
CA SER A 456 -1.14 -21.97 8.81
C SER A 456 -1.70 -20.74 8.14
N TYR A 457 -2.35 -19.87 8.91
CA TYR A 457 -2.91 -18.62 8.41
C TYR A 457 -2.93 -17.56 9.49
N THR A 458 -2.81 -16.29 9.10
CA THR A 458 -2.89 -15.14 10.01
C THR A 458 -4.11 -14.30 9.69
N PHE A 459 -5.01 -14.14 10.65
CA PHE A 459 -6.18 -13.27 10.59
C PHE A 459 -5.86 -11.92 11.24
N GLY A 460 -6.45 -10.84 10.76
CA GLY A 460 -6.33 -9.50 11.35
C GLY A 460 -7.68 -8.98 11.81
N LEU A 461 -7.95 -9.05 13.11
CA LEU A 461 -9.10 -8.41 13.73
C LEU A 461 -8.79 -6.92 13.91
N LYS A 462 -9.38 -6.07 13.08
CA LYS A 462 -9.18 -4.62 13.09
C LYS A 462 -10.17 -3.93 14.02
N ASN A 463 -9.75 -2.78 14.57
CA ASN A 463 -10.64 -1.87 15.30
C ASN A 463 -11.39 -2.53 16.48
N VAL A 464 -10.71 -3.41 17.22
CA VAL A 464 -11.27 -3.99 18.45
C VAL A 464 -11.39 -2.87 19.48
N MET A 465 -12.64 -2.53 19.84
CA MET A 465 -12.94 -1.40 20.70
C MET A 465 -12.53 -1.65 22.16
N PRO A 466 -12.28 -0.60 22.95
CA PRO A 466 -12.03 -0.73 24.38
C PRO A 466 -13.18 -1.41 25.12
N SER A 467 -12.85 -2.24 26.12
CA SER A 467 -13.82 -2.94 26.97
C SER A 467 -13.30 -3.10 28.39
N ASP A 468 -14.18 -2.90 29.38
CA ASP A 468 -13.90 -3.18 30.80
C ASP A 468 -13.71 -4.69 31.08
N GLU A 469 -14.20 -5.55 30.17
CA GLU A 469 -14.02 -6.99 30.22
C GLU A 469 -13.03 -7.43 29.12
N SER A 470 -12.11 -8.33 29.45
CA SER A 470 -11.20 -8.92 28.45
C SER A 470 -11.99 -9.71 27.39
N TYR A 471 -11.61 -9.54 26.13
CA TYR A 471 -12.12 -10.33 25.02
C TYR A 471 -11.56 -11.75 25.05
N GLU A 472 -12.39 -12.76 24.84
CA GLU A 472 -11.91 -14.12 24.55
C GLU A 472 -11.67 -14.26 23.04
N ILE A 473 -10.41 -14.20 22.65
CA ILE A 473 -9.96 -14.32 21.25
C ILE A 473 -9.58 -15.77 20.98
N GLY A 474 -10.10 -16.34 19.90
CA GLY A 474 -9.88 -17.75 19.56
C GLY A 474 -10.10 -18.03 18.09
N VAL A 475 -10.37 -19.29 17.76
CA VAL A 475 -10.72 -19.73 16.41
C VAL A 475 -11.87 -20.74 16.44
N ALA A 476 -12.69 -20.71 15.39
CA ALA A 476 -13.75 -21.66 15.15
C ALA A 476 -13.59 -22.26 13.75
N TYR A 477 -14.11 -23.48 13.57
CA TYR A 477 -14.09 -24.16 12.29
C TYR A 477 -15.46 -24.73 11.94
N ARG A 478 -15.71 -24.90 10.64
CA ARG A 478 -16.87 -25.61 10.10
C ARG A 478 -16.44 -26.50 8.94
N VAL A 479 -17.26 -27.51 8.64
CA VAL A 479 -16.97 -28.49 7.61
C VAL A 479 -18.09 -28.51 6.58
N LEU A 480 -17.77 -28.16 5.33
CA LEU A 480 -18.69 -28.31 4.21
C LEU A 480 -18.45 -29.62 3.48
N GLN A 481 -19.53 -30.20 2.98
CA GLN A 481 -19.48 -31.43 2.19
C GLN A 481 -18.80 -31.18 0.83
N ALA A 482 -17.73 -31.93 0.54
CA ALA A 482 -17.08 -31.93 -0.78
C ALA A 482 -17.78 -32.97 -1.69
N GLY A 483 -18.77 -32.54 -2.48
CA GLY A 483 -19.45 -33.39 -3.49
C GLY A 483 -20.76 -34.06 -3.03
N VAL A 484 -21.35 -34.96 -3.85
CA VAL A 484 -22.80 -35.25 -3.82
C VAL A 484 -23.29 -36.49 -3.03
N SER A 485 -22.49 -37.18 -2.20
CA SER A 485 -23.00 -38.43 -1.57
C SER A 485 -22.49 -38.84 -0.19
N VAL A 486 -21.49 -38.18 0.40
CA VAL A 486 -20.96 -38.54 1.72
C VAL A 486 -20.98 -37.31 2.61
N PRO A 487 -21.54 -37.35 3.84
CA PRO A 487 -21.46 -36.24 4.78
C PRO A 487 -20.00 -35.77 4.90
N GLY A 488 -19.77 -34.47 4.78
CA GLY A 488 -18.45 -33.91 5.05
C GLY A 488 -18.04 -34.26 6.47
N SER A 489 -16.83 -34.75 6.65
CA SER A 489 -16.22 -34.90 7.97
C SER A 489 -14.85 -34.25 7.91
N GLY A 490 -14.52 -33.44 8.90
CA GLY A 490 -13.22 -32.79 9.03
C GLY A 490 -12.71 -32.99 10.45
N PHE A 491 -11.39 -33.01 10.59
CA PHE A 491 -10.72 -33.02 11.86
C PHE A 491 -9.61 -31.99 11.91
N VAL A 492 -9.42 -31.44 13.10
CA VAL A 492 -8.39 -30.48 13.45
C VAL A 492 -7.62 -31.04 14.65
N SER A 493 -6.29 -31.05 14.59
CA SER A 493 -5.41 -31.52 15.66
C SER A 493 -4.10 -30.73 15.72
N GLY A 494 -3.31 -30.96 16.77
CA GLY A 494 -1.94 -30.41 16.91
C GLY A 494 -1.87 -28.92 16.60
N SER A 495 -2.80 -28.15 17.15
CA SER A 495 -3.05 -26.77 16.75
C SER A 495 -2.42 -25.79 17.71
N ASN A 496 -1.94 -24.68 17.18
CA ASN A 496 -1.47 -23.54 17.92
C ASN A 496 -2.17 -22.26 17.44
N LEU A 497 -2.30 -21.32 18.38
CA LEU A 497 -2.88 -20.00 18.19
C LEU A 497 -1.91 -19.01 18.78
N VAL A 498 -1.41 -18.10 17.95
CA VAL A 498 -0.67 -16.92 18.40
C VAL A 498 -1.60 -15.73 18.29
N VAL A 499 -1.81 -15.03 19.41
CA VAL A 499 -2.58 -13.79 19.41
C VAL A 499 -1.61 -12.68 19.73
N GLU A 500 -1.49 -11.69 18.84
CA GLU A 500 -0.68 -10.49 19.05
C GLU A 500 -1.60 -9.26 19.01
N GLN A 501 -1.54 -8.42 20.03
CA GLN A 501 -2.29 -7.17 20.11
C GLN A 501 -1.37 -5.98 19.81
N LYS A 502 -1.94 -5.00 19.11
CA LYS A 502 -1.33 -3.70 18.87
C LYS A 502 -2.35 -2.62 19.18
N LYS A 503 -2.04 -1.75 20.14
CA LYS A 503 -2.82 -0.53 20.37
C LYS A 503 -2.73 0.35 19.12
N ARG A 504 -3.87 0.82 18.62
CA ARG A 504 -3.95 1.66 17.43
C ARG A 504 -3.90 3.12 17.85
N VAL A 505 -2.75 3.75 17.64
CA VAL A 505 -2.53 5.17 17.98
C VAL A 505 -2.54 6.03 16.71
N GLY A 506 -3.57 5.93 15.86
CA GLY A 506 -3.67 6.73 14.62
C GLY A 506 -4.30 6.01 13.42
N PRO A 507 -4.09 6.53 12.19
CA PRO A 507 -4.56 5.87 10.98
C PRO A 507 -3.95 4.48 10.83
N ASP A 508 -4.67 3.59 10.15
CA ASP A 508 -4.16 2.27 9.83
C ASP A 508 -3.17 2.41 8.69
N LEU A 509 -1.88 2.30 8.98
CA LEU A 509 -0.86 2.34 7.93
C LEU A 509 -0.78 1.03 7.15
N ALA A 510 -1.36 -0.06 7.68
CA ALA A 510 -1.33 -1.35 7.01
C ALA A 510 -2.31 -1.42 5.83
N VAL A 511 -3.41 -0.65 5.90
CA VAL A 511 -4.47 -0.60 4.88
C VAL A 511 -4.76 0.85 4.58
N GLY A 512 -4.54 1.27 3.34
CA GLY A 512 -4.90 2.63 2.94
C GLY A 512 -6.42 2.88 3.00
N PRO A 513 -6.83 4.15 3.15
CA PRO A 513 -8.24 4.49 3.16
C PRO A 513 -8.87 4.33 1.77
N ASN A 514 -10.17 4.09 1.73
CA ASN A 514 -10.98 4.11 0.51
C ASN A 514 -11.22 5.56 0.02
N MET A 515 -10.14 6.26 -0.29
CA MET A 515 -10.12 7.63 -0.81
C MET A 515 -9.43 7.72 -2.18
N GLY A 516 -9.19 6.58 -2.82
CA GLY A 516 -8.62 6.54 -4.17
C GLY A 516 -9.59 7.00 -5.26
N ARG A 517 -9.06 7.08 -6.47
CA ARG A 517 -9.74 7.47 -7.71
C ARG A 517 -11.03 6.67 -7.89
N GLY A 518 -12.17 7.34 -7.95
CA GLY A 518 -13.45 6.65 -8.20
C GLY A 518 -14.08 5.99 -6.97
N SER A 519 -13.57 6.30 -5.77
CA SER A 519 -14.10 5.92 -4.44
C SER A 519 -15.62 6.17 -4.24
N LYS A 520 -16.27 6.90 -5.16
CA LYS A 520 -17.71 7.19 -5.17
C LYS A 520 -18.62 5.95 -5.30
N LYS A 521 -18.12 4.86 -5.90
CA LYS A 521 -18.95 3.68 -6.25
C LYS A 521 -18.35 2.36 -5.77
N TYR A 522 -17.04 2.32 -5.59
CA TYR A 522 -16.27 1.10 -5.36
C TYR A 522 -15.19 1.38 -4.33
N GLU A 523 -14.67 0.31 -3.74
CA GLU A 523 -13.53 0.38 -2.85
C GLU A 523 -12.22 0.57 -3.65
N TRP A 524 -11.65 1.76 -3.52
CA TRP A 524 -10.36 2.17 -4.08
C TRP A 524 -9.43 2.54 -2.91
N ILE A 525 -8.80 1.50 -2.36
CA ILE A 525 -7.78 1.63 -1.32
C ILE A 525 -6.55 2.31 -1.92
N LEU A 526 -6.06 3.37 -1.27
CA LEU A 526 -4.77 3.96 -1.62
C LEU A 526 -3.63 3.03 -1.22
N GLU A 527 -2.94 2.49 -2.22
CA GLU A 527 -1.80 1.60 -2.01
C GLU A 527 -0.48 2.40 -1.92
N PRO A 528 0.54 1.87 -1.21
CA PRO A 528 1.87 2.44 -1.25
C PRO A 528 2.46 2.35 -2.66
N VAL A 529 3.14 3.41 -3.11
CA VAL A 529 3.77 3.44 -4.44
C VAL A 529 5.24 3.77 -4.32
N TYR A 530 6.07 2.92 -4.90
CA TYR A 530 7.52 3.05 -4.88
C TYR A 530 8.17 2.36 -6.09
N GLY A 531 9.47 2.59 -6.26
CA GLY A 531 10.29 2.01 -7.32
C GLY A 531 10.16 2.76 -8.63
N GLU A 532 10.39 2.03 -9.73
CA GLU A 532 10.38 2.59 -11.09
C GLU A 532 9.00 2.40 -11.74
N ARG A 533 8.57 3.37 -12.55
CA ARG A 533 7.38 3.26 -13.42
C ARG A 533 7.74 3.66 -14.84
N ASP A 534 7.56 2.74 -15.77
CA ASP A 534 7.78 3.00 -17.20
C ASP A 534 6.66 3.93 -17.73
N LEU A 535 7.04 4.97 -18.46
CA LEU A 535 6.14 5.96 -19.06
C LEU A 535 6.36 6.07 -20.56
N LEU A 536 5.28 5.86 -21.32
CA LEU A 536 5.20 6.10 -22.75
C LEU A 536 4.39 7.38 -23.02
N THR A 537 4.96 8.30 -23.78
CA THR A 537 4.25 9.49 -24.27
C THR A 537 4.06 9.39 -25.79
N VAL A 538 2.81 9.36 -26.26
CA VAL A 538 2.45 9.33 -27.68
C VAL A 538 1.79 10.64 -28.06
N ILE A 539 2.33 11.35 -29.06
CA ILE A 539 1.82 12.67 -29.45
C ILE A 539 1.10 12.59 -30.79
N ILE A 540 -0.12 13.13 -30.86
CA ILE A 540 -0.93 13.24 -32.08
C ILE A 540 -1.35 14.69 -32.35
N ASP A 541 -1.33 15.07 -33.62
CA ASP A 541 -1.70 16.39 -34.14
C ASP A 541 -2.99 16.28 -34.97
N PRO A 542 -4.14 16.74 -34.44
CA PRO A 542 -5.42 16.68 -35.14
C PRO A 542 -5.59 17.77 -36.22
N ASN A 543 -4.66 18.73 -36.32
CA ASN A 543 -4.79 19.87 -37.23
C ASN A 543 -3.78 19.87 -38.37
N GLY A 544 -2.71 19.08 -38.25
CA GLY A 544 -1.66 18.97 -39.27
C GLY A 544 -0.87 20.27 -39.39
N GLY A 545 0.10 20.49 -38.52
CA GLY A 545 0.87 21.73 -38.53
C GLY A 545 1.79 22.01 -37.35
N VAL A 546 1.92 21.11 -36.37
CA VAL A 546 2.85 21.33 -35.26
C VAL A 546 4.29 21.44 -35.75
N ASN A 547 5.04 22.38 -35.19
CA ASN A 547 6.44 22.57 -35.53
C ASN A 547 7.31 21.36 -35.11
N SER A 548 8.46 21.23 -35.75
CA SER A 548 9.38 20.09 -35.55
C SER A 548 10.01 20.02 -34.14
N LYS A 549 9.92 21.07 -33.32
CA LYS A 549 10.43 21.09 -31.94
C LYS A 549 9.40 20.64 -30.92
N PHE A 550 8.12 20.61 -31.29
CA PHE A 550 7.05 20.34 -30.33
C PHE A 550 7.26 19.03 -29.56
N LYS A 551 7.68 17.96 -30.26
CA LYS A 551 8.02 16.69 -29.61
C LYS A 551 9.14 16.82 -28.57
N GLU A 552 10.20 17.56 -28.89
CA GLU A 552 11.35 17.78 -27.98
C GLU A 552 10.91 18.59 -26.76
N GLU A 553 10.07 19.61 -26.95
CA GLU A 553 9.55 20.44 -25.86
C GLU A 553 8.59 19.68 -24.93
N VAL A 554 7.75 18.80 -25.49
CA VAL A 554 6.92 17.88 -24.70
C VAL A 554 7.80 16.88 -23.96
N ASP A 555 8.81 16.31 -24.63
CA ASP A 555 9.74 15.38 -23.99
C ASP A 555 10.50 16.03 -22.83
N ASP A 556 10.90 17.29 -22.95
CA ASP A 556 11.52 18.07 -21.87
C ASP A 556 10.57 18.22 -20.68
N SER A 557 9.31 18.62 -20.91
CA SER A 557 8.29 18.78 -19.85
C SER A 557 7.96 17.49 -19.11
N ILE A 558 8.16 16.32 -19.73
CA ILE A 558 7.84 15.02 -19.13
C ILE A 558 9.07 14.31 -18.54
N ASN A 559 10.20 14.32 -19.26
CA ASN A 559 11.32 13.40 -19.03
C ASN A 559 12.66 14.07 -18.70
N ALA A 560 12.77 15.41 -18.69
CA ALA A 560 14.04 16.07 -18.34
C ALA A 560 14.46 15.77 -16.90
N ASP A 561 15.75 15.95 -16.58
CA ASP A 561 16.27 15.67 -15.23
C ASP A 561 15.94 16.76 -14.19
N ALA A 562 15.29 17.84 -14.59
CA ALA A 562 14.83 18.92 -13.71
C ALA A 562 13.58 19.57 -14.31
N ALA A 563 12.66 20.05 -13.45
CA ALA A 563 11.44 20.75 -13.87
C ALA A 563 10.65 19.99 -14.95
N SER A 564 10.47 18.69 -14.69
CA SER A 564 9.69 17.78 -15.52
C SER A 564 8.83 16.87 -14.64
N VAL A 565 7.91 16.11 -15.24
CA VAL A 565 7.10 15.11 -14.51
C VAL A 565 8.00 14.08 -13.81
N LYS A 566 9.04 13.61 -14.49
CA LYS A 566 10.03 12.68 -13.93
C LYS A 566 10.69 13.26 -12.68
N ASP A 567 11.19 14.48 -12.78
CA ASP A 567 11.84 15.16 -11.66
C ASP A 567 10.85 15.45 -10.52
N TYR A 568 9.63 15.88 -10.85
CA TYR A 568 8.57 16.16 -9.89
C TYR A 568 8.30 14.96 -8.98
N TYR A 569 8.03 13.78 -9.55
CA TYR A 569 7.77 12.60 -8.74
C TYR A 569 8.99 12.12 -7.96
N LEU A 570 10.19 12.25 -8.54
CA LEU A 570 11.43 11.90 -7.85
C LEU A 570 11.61 12.76 -6.60
N VAL A 571 11.41 14.08 -6.70
CA VAL A 571 11.55 15.02 -5.58
C VAL A 571 10.42 14.87 -4.56
N VAL A 572 9.17 14.91 -5.03
CA VAL A 572 7.98 14.94 -4.16
C VAL A 572 7.80 13.67 -3.34
N SER A 573 8.31 12.54 -3.85
CA SER A 573 8.31 11.24 -3.15
C SER A 573 9.53 11.01 -2.24
N GLY A 574 10.50 11.94 -2.23
CA GLY A 574 11.77 11.75 -1.51
C GLY A 574 12.66 10.67 -2.13
N GLY A 575 12.60 10.51 -3.45
CA GLY A 575 13.34 9.49 -4.19
C GLY A 575 12.72 8.09 -4.14
N ARG A 576 11.50 7.93 -3.63
CA ARG A 576 10.82 6.63 -3.51
C ARG A 576 10.17 6.18 -4.80
N LEU A 577 9.76 7.11 -5.67
CA LEU A 577 9.18 6.85 -6.98
C LEU A 577 10.01 7.53 -8.07
N GLU A 578 10.39 6.77 -9.10
CA GLU A 578 11.07 7.30 -10.28
C GLU A 578 10.29 6.94 -11.55
N ILE A 579 10.06 7.94 -12.41
CA ILE A 579 9.48 7.72 -13.73
C ILE A 579 10.60 7.40 -14.72
N GLN A 580 10.52 6.22 -15.35
CA GLN A 580 11.42 5.78 -16.39
C GLN A 580 10.82 6.07 -17.76
N LYS A 581 11.57 6.75 -18.62
CA LYS A 581 11.14 6.99 -20.00
C LYS A 581 11.19 5.69 -20.79
N ALA A 582 10.03 5.14 -21.14
CA ALA A 582 9.93 4.06 -22.12
C ALA A 582 10.18 4.61 -23.53
N ALA A 583 9.39 5.60 -23.94
CA ALA A 583 9.60 6.35 -25.18
C ALA A 583 8.77 7.65 -25.23
N THR A 584 9.15 8.52 -26.17
CA THR A 584 8.31 9.65 -26.63
C THR A 584 8.16 9.53 -28.15
N LEU A 585 6.94 9.28 -28.62
CA LEU A 585 6.60 8.92 -30.00
C LEU A 585 5.76 10.01 -30.68
N GLY A 586 5.63 9.93 -32.00
CA GLY A 586 4.98 10.99 -32.81
C GLY A 586 5.94 12.14 -33.14
N THR A 587 5.46 13.34 -33.51
CA THR A 587 4.06 13.78 -33.63
C THR A 587 3.37 13.11 -34.82
N TYR A 588 2.35 12.30 -34.57
CA TYR A 588 1.55 11.66 -35.63
C TYR A 588 0.50 12.62 -36.16
N GLU A 589 0.30 12.63 -37.47
CA GLU A 589 -0.81 13.35 -38.09
C GLU A 589 -2.07 12.46 -38.03
N ALA A 590 -3.17 12.99 -37.50
CA ALA A 590 -4.44 12.28 -37.42
C ALA A 590 -5.03 11.99 -38.81
N GLU A 591 -5.85 10.95 -38.97
CA GLU A 591 -6.39 10.54 -40.28
C GLU A 591 -7.17 11.68 -40.98
N HIS A 592 -7.95 12.42 -40.20
CA HIS A 592 -8.76 13.54 -40.65
C HIS A 592 -8.16 14.90 -40.26
N ALA A 593 -6.82 15.00 -40.23
CA ALA A 593 -6.13 16.22 -39.79
C ALA A 593 -6.54 17.47 -40.61
N GLY A 594 -6.99 18.50 -39.91
CA GLY A 594 -7.44 19.77 -40.51
C GLY A 594 -8.73 19.67 -41.34
N GLU A 595 -9.41 18.52 -41.35
CA GLU A 595 -10.71 18.36 -42.00
C GLU A 595 -11.81 19.09 -41.21
N VAL A 596 -12.73 19.72 -41.95
CA VAL A 596 -13.88 20.47 -41.39
C VAL A 596 -15.16 19.86 -41.93
N THR A 597 -16.06 19.48 -41.03
CA THR A 597 -17.39 18.93 -41.32
C THR A 597 -18.44 19.82 -40.68
N ASP A 598 -19.41 20.31 -41.47
CA ASP A 598 -20.48 21.20 -41.01
C ASP A 598 -19.99 22.43 -40.23
N ASP A 599 -18.93 23.07 -40.74
CA ASP A 599 -18.27 24.25 -40.16
C ASP A 599 -17.55 24.01 -38.81
N GLU A 600 -17.43 22.76 -38.35
CA GLU A 600 -16.68 22.35 -37.17
C GLU A 600 -15.50 21.42 -37.55
N ALA A 601 -14.41 21.44 -36.77
CA ALA A 601 -13.29 20.51 -37.00
C ALA A 601 -13.76 19.06 -36.84
N TYR A 602 -13.25 18.14 -37.67
CA TYR A 602 -13.73 16.76 -37.73
C TYR A 602 -13.84 16.08 -36.35
N TYR A 603 -12.78 16.18 -35.54
CA TYR A 603 -12.69 15.58 -34.20
C TYR A 603 -13.46 16.34 -33.10
N GLU A 604 -14.01 17.52 -33.41
CA GLU A 604 -14.84 18.32 -32.50
C GLU A 604 -16.33 18.17 -32.81
N ASN A 605 -16.67 17.82 -34.05
CA ASN A 605 -18.05 17.63 -34.49
C ASN A 605 -18.59 16.29 -33.95
N SER A 606 -19.54 16.37 -33.01
CA SER A 606 -20.13 15.18 -32.38
C SER A 606 -20.93 14.29 -33.33
N ASP A 607 -21.45 14.84 -34.44
CA ASP A 607 -22.24 14.07 -35.41
C ASP A 607 -21.38 13.05 -36.18
N ASN A 608 -20.07 13.30 -36.29
CA ASN A 608 -19.11 12.35 -36.86
C ASN A 608 -18.91 11.10 -35.99
N PHE A 609 -19.30 11.16 -34.71
CA PHE A 609 -19.09 10.10 -33.72
C PHE A 609 -20.42 9.53 -33.17
N ASP A 610 -21.51 9.67 -33.94
CA ASP A 610 -22.80 9.07 -33.59
C ASP A 610 -22.80 7.54 -33.84
N CYS A 611 -22.67 6.78 -32.77
CA CYS A 611 -22.75 5.31 -32.80
C CYS A 611 -24.07 4.78 -33.37
N GLU A 612 -25.19 5.49 -33.22
CA GLU A 612 -26.48 5.09 -33.79
C GLU A 612 -26.53 5.31 -35.31
N ALA A 613 -25.76 6.28 -35.82
CA ALA A 613 -25.56 6.54 -37.24
C ALA A 613 -24.49 5.63 -37.88
N GLY A 614 -23.82 4.78 -37.10
CA GLY A 614 -22.83 3.82 -37.57
C GLY A 614 -21.39 4.32 -37.53
N ALA A 615 -21.09 5.33 -36.71
CA ALA A 615 -19.70 5.71 -36.43
C ALA A 615 -18.90 4.55 -35.81
N GLU A 616 -17.60 4.53 -36.08
CA GLU A 616 -16.68 3.53 -35.52
C GLU A 616 -16.34 3.85 -34.06
N PHE A 617 -16.00 5.10 -33.78
CA PHE A 617 -15.56 5.57 -32.46
C PHE A 617 -16.68 6.30 -31.70
N LYS A 618 -16.64 6.20 -30.38
CA LYS A 618 -17.61 6.83 -29.47
C LYS A 618 -17.48 8.35 -29.36
N GLY A 619 -16.34 8.89 -29.77
CA GLY A 619 -16.05 10.31 -29.68
C GLY A 619 -14.74 10.65 -30.37
N GLY A 620 -14.53 11.93 -30.66
CA GLY A 620 -13.31 12.41 -31.32
C GLY A 620 -12.04 12.17 -30.50
N ALA A 621 -12.12 12.27 -29.16
CA ALA A 621 -10.99 11.92 -28.30
C ALA A 621 -10.64 10.43 -28.37
N ASP A 622 -11.65 9.55 -28.35
CA ASP A 622 -11.47 8.10 -28.47
C ASP A 622 -10.82 7.73 -29.81
N ALA A 623 -11.23 8.37 -30.90
CA ALA A 623 -10.63 8.22 -32.23
C ALA A 623 -9.15 8.64 -32.23
N LEU A 624 -8.84 9.84 -31.72
CA LEU A 624 -7.46 10.33 -31.64
C LEU A 624 -6.56 9.44 -30.77
N HIS A 625 -7.08 8.91 -29.66
CA HIS A 625 -6.35 7.96 -28.83
C HIS A 625 -6.04 6.65 -29.57
N ALA A 626 -7.04 6.08 -30.23
CA ALA A 626 -6.88 4.85 -31.02
C ALA A 626 -5.90 5.05 -32.17
N GLU A 627 -6.04 6.12 -32.95
CA GLU A 627 -5.15 6.46 -34.07
C GLU A 627 -3.69 6.68 -33.61
N ALA A 628 -3.50 7.37 -32.47
CA ALA A 628 -2.18 7.60 -31.90
C ALA A 628 -1.49 6.28 -31.51
N LEU A 629 -2.21 5.39 -30.84
CA LEU A 629 -1.67 4.10 -30.39
C LEU A 629 -1.45 3.14 -31.57
N LEU A 630 -2.33 3.11 -32.57
CA LEU A 630 -2.12 2.33 -33.80
C LEU A 630 -0.90 2.82 -34.59
N SER A 631 -0.65 4.13 -34.58
CA SER A 631 0.56 4.69 -35.20
C SER A 631 1.82 4.32 -34.41
N ALA A 632 1.74 4.31 -33.08
CA ALA A 632 2.82 3.92 -32.19
C ALA A 632 3.18 2.42 -32.26
N ASP A 633 2.21 1.53 -32.45
CA ASP A 633 2.38 0.06 -32.58
C ASP A 633 3.39 -0.31 -33.68
N ALA A 634 3.52 0.52 -34.72
CA ALA A 634 4.51 0.32 -35.78
C ALA A 634 5.99 0.51 -35.34
N GLU A 635 6.23 1.22 -34.22
CA GLU A 635 7.58 1.55 -33.74
C GLU A 635 7.84 1.20 -32.26
N PHE A 636 6.83 0.76 -31.51
CA PHE A 636 6.91 0.42 -30.10
C PHE A 636 6.12 -0.86 -29.81
N ASP A 637 6.80 -1.85 -29.24
CA ASP A 637 6.20 -3.13 -28.84
C ASP A 637 5.54 -2.98 -27.47
N PHE A 638 4.21 -2.88 -27.41
CA PHE A 638 3.44 -2.80 -26.16
C PHE A 638 3.49 -4.13 -25.39
N GLY A 639 3.51 -5.26 -26.09
CA GLY A 639 3.50 -6.61 -25.51
C GLY A 639 4.76 -6.96 -24.71
N GLN A 640 5.84 -6.18 -24.85
CA GLN A 640 7.02 -6.33 -23.97
C GLN A 640 6.76 -5.84 -22.54
N TYR A 641 5.80 -4.94 -22.35
CA TYR A 641 5.47 -4.33 -21.06
C TYR A 641 4.39 -5.07 -20.28
N ASP A 642 3.64 -6.00 -20.91
CA ASP A 642 2.79 -6.96 -20.20
C ASP A 642 3.69 -7.96 -19.43
N LYS A 643 4.15 -7.51 -18.26
CA LYS A 643 5.13 -8.18 -17.40
C LYS A 643 4.47 -9.39 -16.75
N ASN A 644 3.19 -9.26 -16.39
CA ASN A 644 2.42 -10.32 -15.77
C ASN A 644 1.90 -11.34 -16.82
N ASN A 645 1.76 -11.00 -18.10
CA ASN A 645 1.19 -11.79 -19.19
C ASN A 645 -0.29 -12.14 -19.01
N ASP A 646 -1.06 -11.24 -18.40
CA ASP A 646 -2.52 -11.34 -18.29
C ASP A 646 -3.24 -10.88 -19.58
N GLY A 647 -2.47 -10.41 -20.56
CA GLY A 647 -2.95 -9.92 -21.85
C GLY A 647 -3.43 -8.47 -21.80
N LYS A 648 -3.08 -7.72 -20.76
CA LYS A 648 -3.44 -6.33 -20.55
C LYS A 648 -2.21 -5.51 -20.15
N ILE A 649 -2.29 -4.20 -20.35
CA ILE A 649 -1.30 -3.27 -19.80
C ILE A 649 -1.93 -2.55 -18.61
N ASP A 650 -1.33 -2.73 -17.44
CA ASP A 650 -1.64 -1.98 -16.22
C ASP A 650 -0.75 -0.74 -16.08
N PRO A 651 -1.22 0.37 -15.47
CA PRO A 651 -0.41 1.57 -15.25
C PRO A 651 0.88 1.34 -14.45
N SER A 652 0.94 0.29 -13.62
CA SER A 652 2.16 -0.12 -12.91
C SER A 652 3.20 -0.77 -13.83
N GLU A 653 2.77 -1.33 -14.96
CA GLU A 653 3.63 -1.96 -15.95
C GLU A 653 4.16 -0.97 -16.99
N LEU A 654 3.24 -0.17 -17.55
CA LEU A 654 3.51 0.92 -18.48
C LEU A 654 2.39 1.97 -18.36
N ALA A 655 2.72 3.14 -17.82
CA ALA A 655 1.85 4.30 -17.89
C ALA A 655 1.87 4.89 -19.31
N ILE A 656 0.70 5.23 -19.84
CA ILE A 656 0.57 5.75 -21.22
C ILE A 656 -0.07 7.13 -21.19
N ILE A 657 0.63 8.12 -21.74
CA ILE A 657 0.10 9.44 -22.07
C ILE A 657 -0.18 9.50 -23.58
N VAL A 658 -1.41 9.85 -23.96
CA VAL A 658 -1.72 10.34 -25.29
C VAL A 658 -1.89 11.86 -25.24
N GLY A 659 -0.89 12.55 -25.79
CA GLY A 659 -0.84 13.99 -25.89
C GLY A 659 -1.40 14.50 -27.21
N ILE A 660 -2.42 15.34 -27.16
CA ILE A 660 -3.06 15.96 -28.32
C ILE A 660 -2.56 17.40 -28.42
N ALA A 661 -2.01 17.78 -29.56
CA ALA A 661 -1.57 19.16 -29.80
C ALA A 661 -2.76 20.14 -29.82
N ARG A 662 -2.79 21.09 -28.87
CA ARG A 662 -3.86 22.08 -28.72
C ARG A 662 -3.30 23.47 -28.37
N ASP A 663 -4.15 24.49 -28.46
CA ASP A 663 -3.85 25.87 -28.06
C ASP A 663 -4.08 26.13 -26.56
N SER A 664 -4.61 25.14 -25.84
CA SER A 664 -4.95 25.20 -24.42
C SER A 664 -4.58 23.89 -23.73
N ASN A 665 -4.29 23.99 -22.44
CA ASN A 665 -3.96 22.84 -21.61
C ASN A 665 -5.20 22.24 -20.96
N GLY A 666 -5.18 20.92 -20.81
CA GLY A 666 -6.23 20.16 -20.16
C GLY A 666 -5.82 18.72 -20.02
N GLY A 667 -6.38 18.04 -19.02
CA GLY A 667 -6.09 16.66 -18.74
C GLY A 667 -7.35 15.90 -18.41
N SER A 668 -7.30 14.59 -18.68
CA SER A 668 -8.18 13.65 -18.01
C SER A 668 -7.54 12.28 -18.03
N SER A 669 -7.45 11.65 -16.86
CA SER A 669 -7.20 10.23 -16.79
C SER A 669 -8.48 9.47 -17.17
N VAL A 670 -8.43 8.64 -18.21
CA VAL A 670 -9.59 7.91 -18.72
C VAL A 670 -9.93 6.78 -17.73
N ALA A 671 -10.98 6.96 -16.92
CA ALA A 671 -11.25 6.16 -15.70
C ALA A 671 -12.15 4.93 -15.91
N THR A 672 -12.04 4.30 -17.06
CA THR A 672 -12.85 3.14 -17.47
C THR A 672 -12.06 2.36 -18.51
N PRO A 673 -12.28 1.04 -18.66
CA PRO A 673 -11.58 0.28 -19.68
C PRO A 673 -11.71 1.01 -21.02
N PHE A 674 -10.57 1.41 -21.57
CA PHE A 674 -10.46 2.17 -22.81
C PHE A 674 -11.05 1.33 -23.94
N LYS A 675 -12.28 1.69 -24.31
CA LYS A 675 -13.10 1.00 -25.29
C LYS A 675 -13.55 2.03 -26.31
N PRO A 676 -12.65 2.47 -27.19
CA PRO A 676 -12.88 3.61 -28.07
C PRO A 676 -14.00 3.34 -29.08
N TYR A 677 -14.25 2.07 -29.40
CA TYR A 677 -15.23 1.65 -30.40
C TYR A 677 -16.67 1.67 -29.89
N CYS A 678 -17.60 2.04 -30.78
CA CYS A 678 -19.05 2.07 -30.53
C CYS A 678 -19.64 0.71 -30.14
N ASP A 679 -19.07 -0.39 -30.62
CA ASP A 679 -19.50 -1.75 -30.30
C ASP A 679 -19.01 -2.25 -28.91
N GLY A 680 -18.16 -1.48 -28.24
CA GLY A 680 -17.59 -1.81 -26.92
C GLY A 680 -16.46 -2.83 -26.96
N THR A 681 -15.92 -3.15 -28.14
CA THR A 681 -14.75 -4.01 -28.30
C THR A 681 -13.54 -3.39 -27.57
N PRO A 682 -12.73 -4.20 -26.86
CA PRO A 682 -11.48 -3.74 -26.26
C PRO A 682 -10.48 -3.21 -27.29
N PHE A 683 -9.65 -2.24 -26.92
CA PHE A 683 -8.56 -1.79 -27.76
C PHE A 683 -7.32 -2.67 -27.56
N ILE A 684 -6.87 -3.34 -28.62
CA ILE A 684 -5.76 -4.30 -28.57
C ILE A 684 -4.68 -3.88 -29.58
N VAL A 685 -3.43 -3.79 -29.10
CA VAL A 685 -2.20 -3.54 -29.87
C VAL A 685 -1.13 -4.53 -29.40
N ASP A 686 -0.27 -5.02 -30.28
CA ASP A 686 0.70 -6.10 -30.00
C ASP A 686 0.17 -7.32 -29.22
N GLY A 687 -1.12 -7.64 -29.35
CA GLY A 687 -1.76 -8.76 -28.66
C GLY A 687 -2.11 -8.52 -27.19
N VAL A 688 -1.98 -7.28 -26.69
CA VAL A 688 -2.34 -6.86 -25.33
C VAL A 688 -3.43 -5.79 -25.36
N GLU A 689 -4.35 -5.83 -24.39
CA GLU A 689 -5.40 -4.83 -24.21
C GLU A 689 -4.85 -3.60 -23.48
N ILE A 690 -4.99 -2.42 -24.09
CA ILE A 690 -4.74 -1.15 -23.40
C ILE A 690 -6.00 -0.80 -22.62
N THR A 691 -5.92 -0.90 -21.30
CA THR A 691 -7.09 -0.74 -20.43
C THR A 691 -7.28 0.69 -19.95
N GLU A 692 -6.20 1.43 -19.74
CA GLU A 692 -6.23 2.80 -19.25
C GLU A 692 -5.13 3.64 -19.91
N LEU A 693 -5.38 4.94 -20.03
CA LEU A 693 -4.41 5.92 -20.50
C LEU A 693 -4.74 7.31 -19.93
N VAL A 694 -3.75 8.19 -19.99
CA VAL A 694 -3.89 9.61 -19.69
C VAL A 694 -4.10 10.38 -21.00
N HIS A 695 -5.18 11.14 -21.08
CA HIS A 695 -5.39 12.16 -22.10
C HIS A 695 -4.76 13.47 -21.64
N LEU A 696 -3.92 14.08 -22.47
CA LEU A 696 -3.43 15.45 -22.26
C LEU A 696 -3.68 16.29 -23.51
N ASN A 697 -4.22 17.48 -23.34
CA ASN A 697 -4.13 18.55 -24.32
C ASN A 697 -2.83 19.31 -24.04
N LEU A 698 -1.87 19.23 -24.95
CA LEU A 698 -0.55 19.81 -24.78
C LEU A 698 -0.51 21.17 -25.47
N ILE A 699 -0.15 22.22 -24.73
CA ILE A 699 0.02 23.56 -25.30
C ILE A 699 1.10 23.50 -26.37
N TYR A 700 0.79 24.07 -27.51
CA TYR A 700 1.70 24.27 -28.63
C TYR A 700 1.72 25.75 -29.05
N GLN A 701 2.91 26.30 -29.35
CA GLN A 701 3.04 27.65 -29.89
C GLN A 701 4.08 27.73 -31.02
N ASP A 702 3.73 28.49 -32.07
CA ASP A 702 4.64 28.85 -33.15
C ASP A 702 5.79 29.73 -32.61
N GLY A 703 6.94 29.11 -32.37
CA GLY A 703 8.12 29.78 -31.79
C GLY A 703 8.75 29.02 -30.62
N GLY A 704 8.07 28.01 -30.10
CA GLY A 704 8.45 27.23 -28.93
C GLY A 704 7.74 27.69 -27.67
N LEU A 705 7.68 26.82 -26.66
CA LEU A 705 7.02 27.09 -25.37
C LEU A 705 7.86 27.98 -24.46
N THR A 706 7.20 28.87 -23.70
CA THR A 706 7.79 29.57 -22.55
C THR A 706 8.00 28.61 -21.38
N ASP A 707 8.83 28.98 -20.41
CA ASP A 707 9.04 28.17 -19.20
C ASP A 707 7.74 27.99 -18.40
N GLU A 708 6.89 29.02 -18.36
CA GLU A 708 5.54 28.97 -17.79
C GLU A 708 4.66 27.91 -18.48
N GLN A 709 4.63 27.89 -19.82
CA GLN A 709 3.84 26.92 -20.59
C GLN A 709 4.39 25.49 -20.44
N LYS A 710 5.71 25.33 -20.39
CA LYS A 710 6.35 24.03 -20.10
C LYS A 710 5.99 23.51 -18.72
N THR A 711 5.99 24.40 -17.74
CA THR A 711 5.57 24.11 -16.36
C THR A 711 4.08 23.76 -16.31
N GLU A 712 3.23 24.44 -17.06
CA GLU A 712 1.81 24.10 -17.14
C GLU A 712 1.59 22.70 -17.73
N ASN A 713 2.25 22.37 -18.85
CA ASN A 713 2.20 21.03 -19.43
C ASN A 713 2.70 19.96 -18.41
N MET A 714 3.79 20.24 -17.70
CA MET A 714 4.32 19.38 -16.65
C MET A 714 3.32 19.15 -15.52
N MET A 715 2.74 20.21 -14.95
CA MET A 715 1.88 20.10 -13.77
C MET A 715 0.53 19.45 -14.08
N VAL A 716 -0.02 19.67 -15.27
CA VAL A 716 -1.21 18.92 -15.73
C VAL A 716 -0.87 17.45 -15.93
N ALA A 717 0.26 17.14 -16.56
CA ALA A 717 0.69 15.76 -16.73
C ALA A 717 0.93 15.06 -15.37
N ALA A 718 1.55 15.74 -14.41
CA ALA A 718 1.73 15.22 -13.06
C ALA A 718 0.39 15.03 -12.33
N HIS A 719 -0.56 15.96 -12.48
CA HIS A 719 -1.90 15.82 -11.89
C HIS A 719 -2.62 14.57 -12.44
N GLU A 720 -2.67 14.41 -13.76
CA GLU A 720 -3.37 13.29 -14.39
C GLU A 720 -2.66 11.95 -14.18
N LEU A 721 -1.33 11.95 -14.12
CA LEU A 721 -0.57 10.77 -13.71
C LEU A 721 -0.84 10.44 -12.24
N GLY A 722 -1.09 11.43 -11.38
CA GLY A 722 -1.49 11.19 -9.99
C GLY A 722 -2.76 10.33 -9.89
N HIS A 723 -3.71 10.52 -10.81
CA HIS A 723 -4.83 9.59 -10.94
C HIS A 723 -4.42 8.21 -11.47
N HIS A 724 -3.57 8.19 -12.49
CA HIS A 724 -3.27 6.98 -13.27
C HIS A 724 -2.31 6.01 -12.57
N ILE A 725 -1.20 6.51 -12.01
CA ILE A 725 -0.13 5.66 -11.44
C ILE A 725 -0.17 5.59 -9.91
N LEU A 726 -0.88 6.52 -9.25
CA LEU A 726 -1.01 6.57 -7.79
C LEU A 726 -2.44 6.32 -7.29
N GLY A 727 -3.43 6.31 -8.20
CA GLY A 727 -4.82 6.11 -7.84
C GLY A 727 -5.40 7.22 -6.96
N LEU A 728 -4.88 8.45 -7.02
CA LEU A 728 -5.41 9.57 -6.23
C LEU A 728 -6.73 10.08 -6.79
N ASP A 729 -7.60 10.65 -5.97
CA ASP A 729 -8.83 11.31 -6.44
C ASP A 729 -8.67 12.83 -6.46
N ASP A 730 -9.48 13.49 -7.27
CA ASP A 730 -9.49 14.95 -7.35
C ASP A 730 -9.96 15.55 -6.03
N LEU A 731 -9.29 16.60 -5.57
CA LEU A 731 -9.65 17.35 -4.37
C LEU A 731 -10.33 18.71 -4.65
N TYR A 732 -10.30 19.23 -5.87
CA TYR A 732 -10.95 20.51 -6.18
C TYR A 732 -12.49 20.40 -6.21
N ALA A 733 -13.20 21.44 -5.77
CA ALA A 733 -14.65 21.50 -5.86
C ALA A 733 -15.09 22.21 -7.15
N ARG A 734 -16.05 21.64 -7.90
CA ARG A 734 -16.81 22.39 -8.91
C ARG A 734 -18.01 23.03 -8.23
N TYR A 735 -17.89 24.29 -7.83
CA TYR A 735 -19.06 25.06 -7.40
C TYR A 735 -19.86 25.48 -8.63
N LYS A 736 -21.16 25.13 -8.66
CA LYS A 736 -22.11 25.59 -9.68
C LYS A 736 -23.15 26.58 -9.13
N GLY A 737 -23.10 26.93 -7.85
CA GLY A 737 -24.00 27.88 -7.19
C GLY A 737 -23.61 28.19 -5.76
N VAL A 738 -24.21 29.24 -5.20
CA VAL A 738 -24.05 29.69 -3.80
C VAL A 738 -25.37 29.40 -3.06
N TYR A 739 -25.26 28.93 -1.81
CA TYR A 739 -26.42 28.72 -0.92
C TYR A 739 -26.46 29.86 0.11
N ASP A 740 -27.54 30.63 0.15
CA ASP A 740 -27.68 31.80 1.05
C ASP A 740 -28.33 31.46 2.40
N GLY A 741 -28.50 30.16 2.69
CA GLY A 741 -29.20 29.67 3.87
C GLY A 741 -30.69 29.36 3.62
N VAL A 742 -31.28 29.82 2.51
CA VAL A 742 -32.70 29.59 2.19
C VAL A 742 -32.91 29.08 0.75
N ASN A 743 -32.09 29.51 -0.21
CA ASN A 743 -32.15 29.09 -1.62
C ASN A 743 -30.77 28.74 -2.18
N PHE A 744 -30.75 27.81 -3.15
CA PHE A 744 -29.59 27.53 -3.98
C PHE A 744 -29.65 28.38 -5.25
N THR A 745 -28.73 29.32 -5.41
CA THR A 745 -28.65 30.19 -6.59
C THR A 745 -27.53 29.72 -7.51
N PRO A 746 -27.81 29.30 -8.76
CA PRO A 746 -26.78 28.95 -9.73
C PRO A 746 -25.79 30.12 -9.93
N LEU A 747 -24.49 29.84 -10.04
CA LEU A 747 -23.43 30.86 -10.17
C LEU A 747 -23.61 31.77 -11.39
N LEU A 748 -24.36 31.31 -12.39
CA LEU A 748 -24.74 32.09 -13.58
C LEU A 748 -25.69 33.26 -13.26
N GLU A 749 -26.47 33.21 -12.18
CA GLU A 749 -27.30 34.35 -11.73
C GLU A 749 -26.54 35.31 -10.82
N PHE A 750 -25.43 34.89 -10.20
CA PHE A 750 -24.57 35.77 -9.38
C PHE A 750 -23.67 36.69 -10.23
N GLN A 751 -23.48 36.37 -11.52
CA GLN A 751 -22.70 37.21 -12.44
C GLN A 751 -23.35 38.59 -12.70
N SER A 752 -24.67 38.74 -12.53
CA SER A 752 -25.36 40.02 -12.78
C SER A 752 -25.30 41.02 -11.62
N ASP A 753 -24.87 40.59 -10.43
CA ASP A 753 -24.71 41.44 -9.25
C ASP A 753 -23.22 41.74 -8.93
N CYS A 754 -22.29 41.29 -9.78
CA CYS A 754 -20.88 41.68 -9.66
C CYS A 754 -20.72 43.14 -10.16
N PRO A 755 -20.06 44.03 -9.39
CA PRO A 755 -19.90 45.42 -9.78
C PRO A 755 -19.24 45.60 -11.16
N ASP A 756 -19.81 46.45 -12.01
CA ASP A 756 -19.37 46.72 -13.40
C ASP A 756 -17.91 47.23 -13.51
N ASP A 757 -17.26 47.58 -12.40
CA ASP A 757 -15.90 48.11 -12.31
C ASP A 757 -14.81 47.05 -12.14
N LEU A 758 -15.16 45.78 -12.02
CA LEU A 758 -14.22 44.66 -12.10
C LEU A 758 -14.14 44.16 -13.56
N GLY A 759 -12.94 44.19 -14.14
CA GLY A 759 -12.73 43.88 -15.55
C GLY A 759 -13.23 42.46 -15.91
N PRO A 760 -13.71 42.23 -17.15
CA PRO A 760 -14.18 40.93 -17.58
C PRO A 760 -13.02 39.92 -17.60
N GLY A 761 -12.93 39.11 -16.54
CA GLY A 761 -11.91 38.06 -16.43
C GLY A 761 -11.53 37.71 -14.99
N GLU A 762 -11.66 38.64 -14.04
CA GLU A 762 -11.22 38.44 -12.65
C GLU A 762 -12.36 38.75 -11.65
N ASP A 763 -12.51 37.86 -10.65
CA ASP A 763 -13.01 38.19 -9.31
C ASP A 763 -14.52 38.29 -9.00
N CYS A 764 -15.23 37.19 -9.25
CA CYS A 764 -16.36 36.78 -8.38
C CYS A 764 -16.24 35.29 -7.98
N GLN A 765 -15.75 34.43 -8.86
CA GLN A 765 -15.43 33.02 -8.54
C GLN A 765 -14.28 32.88 -7.52
N ASN A 766 -13.26 33.76 -7.59
CA ASN A 766 -12.09 33.71 -6.72
C ASN A 766 -12.41 33.94 -5.23
N ARG A 767 -13.51 34.64 -4.90
CA ARG A 767 -13.91 34.88 -3.50
C ARG A 767 -14.52 33.68 -2.78
N TYR A 768 -15.09 32.71 -3.50
CA TYR A 768 -15.81 31.57 -2.90
C TYR A 768 -14.98 30.28 -2.85
N MET A 769 -13.80 30.27 -3.46
CA MET A 769 -12.91 29.11 -3.58
C MET A 769 -12.10 28.83 -2.29
N ASN A 770 -12.17 29.69 -1.27
CA ASN A 770 -11.32 29.69 -0.07
C ASN A 770 -11.72 28.71 1.07
N THR A 771 -12.50 27.66 0.80
CA THR A 771 -12.93 26.69 1.85
C THR A 771 -12.56 25.23 1.58
N ALA A 772 -11.87 24.96 0.47
CA ALA A 772 -11.23 23.66 0.22
C ALA A 772 -9.70 23.83 0.26
N PRO A 773 -8.89 22.75 0.30
CA PRO A 773 -7.41 22.78 0.28
C PRO A 773 -6.77 23.37 -1.00
N GLN A 774 -7.46 24.32 -1.64
CA GLN A 774 -7.18 24.74 -3.00
C GLN A 774 -5.85 25.50 -3.04
N LEU A 775 -5.03 25.15 -4.04
CA LEU A 775 -3.73 25.76 -4.33
C LEU A 775 -2.59 25.39 -3.36
N ILE A 776 -2.81 24.44 -2.46
CA ILE A 776 -1.70 23.80 -1.73
C ILE A 776 -1.43 22.38 -2.21
N THR A 777 -2.34 21.65 -2.86
CA THR A 777 -2.06 20.26 -3.29
C THR A 777 -2.19 20.05 -4.78
N LEU A 778 -1.35 19.19 -5.35
CA LEU A 778 -1.41 18.77 -6.76
C LEU A 778 -2.82 18.34 -7.16
N MET A 779 -3.54 17.63 -6.29
CA MET A 779 -4.88 17.11 -6.60
C MET A 779 -5.97 18.20 -6.57
N THR A 780 -5.62 19.45 -6.28
CA THR A 780 -6.50 20.62 -6.49
C THR A 780 -6.13 21.43 -7.73
N TYR A 781 -5.08 21.03 -8.46
CA TYR A 781 -4.62 21.74 -9.65
C TYR A 781 -5.73 21.80 -10.70
N LYS A 782 -5.95 23.00 -11.25
CA LYS A 782 -6.94 23.26 -12.30
C LYS A 782 -6.32 24.19 -13.33
N THR A 783 -6.41 23.81 -14.60
CA THR A 783 -5.80 24.54 -15.71
C THR A 783 -6.31 25.97 -15.84
N GLY A 784 -5.43 26.86 -16.32
CA GLY A 784 -5.77 28.23 -16.76
C GLY A 784 -5.89 29.31 -15.68
N TYR A 785 -5.57 29.03 -14.41
CA TYR A 785 -5.70 30.04 -13.33
C TYR A 785 -4.36 30.51 -12.75
N TYR A 786 -3.36 29.63 -12.55
CA TYR A 786 -2.02 30.01 -12.03
C TYR A 786 -0.94 28.97 -12.42
N THR A 787 0.28 29.42 -12.75
CA THR A 787 1.45 28.54 -12.84
C THR A 787 1.97 28.24 -11.42
N THR A 788 1.34 27.30 -10.72
CA THR A 788 1.80 26.81 -9.42
C THR A 788 2.48 25.46 -9.58
N THR A 789 3.48 25.18 -8.76
CA THR A 789 4.17 23.87 -8.76
C THR A 789 3.96 23.15 -7.44
N THR A 790 2.71 22.90 -7.06
CA THR A 790 2.39 22.40 -5.72
C THR A 790 2.84 20.95 -5.50
N HIS A 791 3.29 20.65 -4.30
CA HIS A 791 3.46 19.29 -3.79
C HIS A 791 2.11 18.57 -3.62
N ILE A 792 2.16 17.24 -3.59
CA ILE A 792 1.07 16.43 -3.04
C ILE A 792 0.94 16.71 -1.53
N ASP A 793 -0.30 16.79 -1.03
CA ASP A 793 -0.58 17.00 0.40
C ASP A 793 -0.05 15.86 1.30
N GLY A 794 0.20 16.20 2.56
CA GLY A 794 0.72 15.27 3.56
C GLY A 794 -0.14 14.03 3.79
N PHE A 795 -1.48 14.12 3.59
CA PHE A 795 -2.36 12.95 3.70
C PHE A 795 -2.08 11.94 2.58
N HIS A 796 -2.13 12.36 1.32
CA HIS A 796 -1.83 11.46 0.22
C HIS A 796 -0.39 10.93 0.30
N LYS A 797 0.59 11.77 0.64
CA LYS A 797 1.97 11.32 0.87
C LYS A 797 2.07 10.27 1.97
N LEU A 798 1.34 10.42 3.07
CA LEU A 798 1.31 9.42 4.15
C LEU A 798 0.77 8.08 3.62
N GLN A 799 -0.28 8.15 2.80
CA GLN A 799 -0.89 6.94 2.25
C GLN A 799 -0.06 6.28 1.14
N LEU A 800 0.73 7.05 0.41
CA LEU A 800 1.68 6.52 -0.58
C LEU A 800 2.96 5.97 0.05
N GLY A 801 3.21 6.26 1.33
CA GLY A 801 4.44 5.85 2.04
C GLY A 801 5.61 6.82 1.84
N TRP A 802 5.34 8.09 1.52
CA TRP A 802 6.35 9.09 1.16
C TRP A 802 6.75 10.04 2.31
N VAL A 803 6.02 10.01 3.42
CA VAL A 803 6.33 10.78 4.63
C VAL A 803 6.28 9.89 5.87
N THR A 804 7.14 10.21 6.84
CA THR A 804 7.22 9.52 8.13
C THR A 804 6.27 10.18 9.12
N PRO A 805 5.25 9.45 9.63
CA PRO A 805 4.32 9.99 10.62
C PRO A 805 4.90 9.94 12.04
N TYR A 806 4.56 10.95 12.85
CA TYR A 806 4.79 10.96 14.30
C TYR A 806 3.50 11.30 15.02
N VAL A 807 3.10 10.42 15.93
CA VAL A 807 1.91 10.64 16.76
C VAL A 807 2.28 11.49 17.96
N LEU A 808 1.59 12.62 18.15
CA LEU A 808 1.92 13.54 19.23
C LEU A 808 1.07 13.26 20.47
N GLU A 809 1.73 12.81 21.54
CA GLU A 809 1.04 12.40 22.77
C GLU A 809 1.38 13.25 23.99
N LYS A 810 2.32 14.19 23.86
CA LYS A 810 2.86 14.92 25.01
C LYS A 810 2.63 16.41 24.85
N LYS A 811 2.18 17.06 25.92
CA LYS A 811 2.11 18.52 26.02
C LYS A 811 3.52 19.12 26.04
N LYS A 812 3.92 19.77 24.95
CA LYS A 812 5.22 20.48 24.82
C LYS A 812 5.26 21.34 23.56
N GLU A 813 6.36 22.07 23.38
CA GLU A 813 6.74 22.68 22.10
C GLU A 813 7.22 21.59 21.13
N TYR A 814 6.69 21.65 19.91
CA TYR A 814 7.08 20.85 18.76
C TYR A 814 7.69 21.74 17.69
N LYS A 815 8.57 21.15 16.88
CA LYS A 815 9.16 21.78 15.71
C LYS A 815 8.92 20.85 14.53
N LEU A 816 8.31 21.36 13.49
CA LEU A 816 8.07 20.65 12.25
C LEU A 816 8.81 21.40 11.15
N LYS A 817 9.75 20.71 10.51
CA LYS A 817 10.46 21.27 9.37
C LYS A 817 9.59 21.15 8.13
N ASP A 818 9.90 21.96 7.13
CA ASP A 818 9.33 21.88 5.80
C ASP A 818 9.34 20.41 5.32
N VAL A 819 8.17 19.94 4.88
CA VAL A 819 7.96 18.55 4.46
C VAL A 819 8.86 18.19 3.28
N LYS A 820 9.20 19.16 2.43
CA LYS A 820 10.12 19.00 1.29
C LYS A 820 11.53 18.57 1.68
N LYS A 821 11.93 18.87 2.93
CA LYS A 821 13.30 18.62 3.44
C LYS A 821 13.34 17.56 4.54
N SER A 822 12.23 17.38 5.25
CA SER A 822 12.16 16.51 6.42
C SER A 822 11.43 15.20 6.15
N GLU A 823 10.47 15.22 5.22
CA GLU A 823 9.52 14.13 5.01
C GLU A 823 8.74 13.75 6.27
N ASP A 824 8.71 14.62 7.29
CA ASP A 824 8.05 14.35 8.56
C ASP A 824 6.62 14.95 8.53
N VAL A 825 5.64 14.19 9.03
CA VAL A 825 4.28 14.69 9.32
C VAL A 825 3.88 14.32 10.73
N TYR A 826 3.03 15.14 11.36
CA TYR A 826 2.55 14.89 12.72
C TYR A 826 1.09 14.49 12.73
N ILE A 827 0.71 13.56 13.60
CA ILE A 827 -0.65 13.03 13.73
C ILE A 827 -1.18 13.28 15.14
N LEU A 828 -2.40 13.79 15.21
CA LEU A 828 -3.21 13.92 16.43
C LEU A 828 -4.42 12.99 16.27
N PRO A 829 -4.37 11.78 16.84
CA PRO A 829 -5.39 10.76 16.62
C PRO A 829 -6.62 11.01 17.49
N ARG A 830 -7.80 10.61 16.98
CA ARG A 830 -9.00 10.49 17.81
C ARG A 830 -8.95 9.18 18.61
N ARG A 831 -8.67 9.28 19.91
CA ARG A 831 -8.44 8.11 20.79
C ARG A 831 -9.68 7.26 21.08
N ASN A 832 -10.88 7.86 21.00
CA ASN A 832 -12.14 7.21 21.38
C ASN A 832 -12.93 6.73 20.16
N ASP A 833 -12.26 6.51 19.03
CA ASP A 833 -12.87 6.08 17.78
C ASP A 833 -11.96 5.05 17.09
N ASP A 834 -12.48 4.41 16.05
CA ASP A 834 -11.83 3.39 15.20
C ASP A 834 -10.55 3.85 14.46
N GLY A 835 -9.96 4.99 14.83
CA GLY A 835 -8.74 5.53 14.24
C GLY A 835 -8.90 6.06 12.81
N ARG A 836 -10.12 6.13 12.27
CA ARG A 836 -10.41 6.70 10.94
C ARG A 836 -10.58 8.21 10.95
N GLU A 837 -10.59 8.85 12.11
CA GLU A 837 -10.62 10.29 12.23
C GLU A 837 -9.39 10.80 12.99
N TYR A 838 -8.68 11.76 12.40
CA TYR A 838 -7.47 12.32 12.97
C TYR A 838 -7.15 13.70 12.39
N VAL A 839 -6.23 14.42 13.02
CA VAL A 839 -5.64 15.63 12.45
C VAL A 839 -4.19 15.34 12.04
N LEU A 840 -3.84 15.67 10.80
CA LEU A 840 -2.49 15.58 10.26
C LEU A 840 -1.91 16.99 10.13
N LEU A 841 -0.66 17.17 10.54
CA LEU A 841 0.05 18.44 10.44
C LEU A 841 1.26 18.24 9.52
N GLU A 842 1.43 19.15 8.57
CA GLU A 842 2.67 19.28 7.80
C GLU A 842 3.13 20.73 7.78
N SER A 843 4.43 20.97 7.61
CA SER A 843 4.95 22.32 7.40
C SER A 843 5.29 22.52 5.94
N ARG A 844 4.89 23.64 5.35
CA ARG A 844 5.14 23.96 3.94
C ARG A 844 5.54 25.41 3.77
N PHE A 845 6.39 25.67 2.79
CA PHE A 845 6.92 26.99 2.50
C PHE A 845 7.02 27.19 0.99
N GLU A 846 6.65 28.37 0.53
CA GLU A 846 6.63 28.80 -0.85
C GLU A 846 8.06 28.96 -1.35
N GLU A 847 8.30 28.50 -2.57
CA GLU A 847 9.54 28.80 -3.27
C GLU A 847 9.42 30.07 -4.10
N SER A 848 10.54 30.78 -4.19
CA SER A 848 10.57 32.09 -4.85
C SER A 848 10.58 32.03 -6.39
N GLN A 849 10.81 30.86 -6.98
CA GLN A 849 10.97 30.67 -8.42
C GLN A 849 10.15 29.48 -8.93
N ILE A 850 9.60 29.61 -10.13
CA ILE A 850 8.79 28.57 -10.80
C ILE A 850 9.57 27.29 -11.09
N ASP A 851 10.89 27.43 -11.31
CA ASP A 851 11.84 26.37 -11.61
C ASP A 851 12.64 25.90 -10.38
N ASP A 852 12.17 26.19 -9.17
CA ASP A 852 12.82 25.71 -7.96
C ASP A 852 12.80 24.16 -7.91
N PRO A 853 13.95 23.50 -7.70
CA PRO A 853 14.05 22.05 -7.72
C PRO A 853 13.30 21.37 -6.56
N LEU A 854 12.85 22.11 -5.54
CA LEU A 854 12.05 21.58 -4.45
C LEU A 854 10.55 21.81 -4.65
N TYR A 855 10.11 22.55 -5.68
CA TYR A 855 8.70 22.85 -5.93
C TYR A 855 8.01 23.59 -4.77
N ASP A 856 6.68 23.78 -4.84
CA ASP A 856 5.86 24.72 -4.06
C ASP A 856 6.03 26.21 -4.47
N TYR A 857 6.19 26.51 -5.75
CA TYR A 857 6.08 27.87 -6.25
C TYR A 857 4.62 28.35 -6.29
N ASN A 858 4.39 29.59 -5.84
CA ASN A 858 3.08 30.25 -5.89
C ASN A 858 2.00 29.45 -5.14
N ILE A 859 2.38 28.80 -4.03
CA ILE A 859 1.42 28.33 -3.03
C ILE A 859 0.95 29.56 -2.25
N ASN A 860 -0.36 29.74 -2.08
CA ASN A 860 -0.92 30.99 -1.55
C ASN A 860 -0.54 31.30 -0.08
N ASP A 861 0.14 30.39 0.63
CA ASP A 861 0.42 30.50 2.06
C ASP A 861 1.63 29.65 2.50
N ASP A 862 2.23 30.02 3.63
CA ASP A 862 3.40 29.41 4.27
C ASP A 862 3.14 29.08 5.74
N GLY A 863 3.68 27.96 6.20
CA GLY A 863 3.73 27.58 7.61
C GLY A 863 3.12 26.22 7.87
N LEU A 864 2.17 26.14 8.80
CA LEU A 864 1.57 24.87 9.24
C LEU A 864 0.28 24.61 8.46
N ALA A 865 0.29 23.59 7.59
CA ALA A 865 -0.93 23.03 7.05
C ALA A 865 -1.51 22.02 8.05
N VAL A 866 -2.79 22.21 8.38
CA VAL A 866 -3.52 21.36 9.34
C VAL A 866 -4.64 20.66 8.58
N TYR A 867 -4.55 19.35 8.43
CA TYR A 867 -5.55 18.53 7.78
C TYR A 867 -6.42 17.82 8.80
N HIS A 868 -7.73 18.01 8.76
CA HIS A 868 -8.68 17.11 9.42
C HIS A 868 -9.05 16.00 8.44
N VAL A 869 -8.71 14.77 8.81
CA VAL A 869 -8.91 13.57 7.99
C VAL A 869 -10.01 12.71 8.60
N ILE A 870 -10.94 12.26 7.76
CA ILE A 870 -12.06 11.39 8.10
C ILE A 870 -12.15 10.31 7.03
N GLU A 871 -11.55 9.16 7.30
CA GLU A 871 -11.56 7.99 6.41
C GLU A 871 -12.94 7.34 6.37
N PRO A 872 -13.43 6.97 5.18
CA PRO A 872 -14.69 6.27 5.09
C PRO A 872 -14.60 4.86 5.64
N GLY A 873 -15.69 4.40 6.26
CA GLY A 873 -15.82 3.00 6.63
C GLY A 873 -15.99 2.09 5.40
N PRO A 874 -15.69 0.79 5.53
CA PRO A 874 -15.76 -0.19 4.44
C PRO A 874 -17.20 -0.43 3.94
N THR A 875 -18.22 -0.13 4.74
CA THR A 875 -19.63 -0.20 4.34
C THR A 875 -20.13 1.06 3.62
N CYS A 876 -19.25 2.05 3.39
CA CYS A 876 -19.64 3.31 2.76
C CYS A 876 -19.69 3.25 1.25
N GLN A 877 -20.91 3.24 0.73
CA GLN A 877 -21.23 3.38 -0.69
C GLN A 877 -22.00 4.68 -0.91
N ALA A 878 -21.44 5.61 -1.69
CA ALA A 878 -22.21 6.72 -2.25
C ALA A 878 -23.00 6.22 -3.49
N PRO A 879 -24.20 6.76 -3.82
CA PRO A 879 -24.94 7.85 -3.23
C PRO A 879 -26.30 7.40 -2.64
N LEU A 880 -26.37 6.22 -1.99
CA LEU A 880 -27.62 5.67 -1.46
C LEU A 880 -27.81 6.10 0.00
N GLY A 881 -28.41 7.27 0.17
CA GLY A 881 -28.82 7.97 1.40
C GLY A 881 -28.58 7.32 2.77
N ALA A 882 -27.85 8.05 3.64
CA ALA A 882 -27.96 8.18 5.10
C ALA A 882 -28.25 6.94 5.99
N GLY A 883 -28.18 5.70 5.49
CA GLY A 883 -28.68 4.52 6.20
C GLY A 883 -27.62 3.58 6.77
N ALA A 884 -26.36 3.65 6.33
CA ALA A 884 -25.29 2.79 6.83
C ALA A 884 -24.69 3.38 8.12
N PRO A 885 -24.74 2.67 9.26
CA PRO A 885 -24.27 3.17 10.56
C PRO A 885 -22.80 3.62 10.57
N ASP A 886 -21.95 3.00 9.75
CA ASP A 886 -20.49 3.27 9.77
C ASP A 886 -20.06 4.38 8.80
N CYS A 887 -21.02 5.10 8.19
CA CYS A 887 -20.74 6.20 7.26
C CYS A 887 -20.71 7.58 7.89
N LYS A 888 -19.95 7.67 9.00
CA LYS A 888 -19.49 8.93 9.59
C LYS A 888 -18.96 9.97 8.59
N PRO A 889 -18.18 9.66 7.53
CA PRO A 889 -17.68 10.66 6.56
C PRO A 889 -18.77 11.45 5.82
N LEU A 890 -20.03 11.00 5.85
CA LEU A 890 -21.10 11.64 5.10
C LEU A 890 -21.89 12.64 5.92
N ILE A 891 -21.79 12.67 7.25
CA ILE A 891 -22.50 13.68 8.04
C ILE A 891 -21.84 15.03 7.77
N PRO A 892 -22.58 16.04 7.24
CA PRO A 892 -22.05 17.38 7.14
C PRO A 892 -21.55 17.78 8.52
N PRO A 893 -20.31 18.29 8.65
CA PRO A 893 -19.86 18.78 9.94
C PRO A 893 -20.86 19.80 10.45
N ALA A 894 -20.94 19.92 11.77
CA ALA A 894 -21.77 20.91 12.41
C ALA A 894 -21.59 22.25 11.66
N CYS A 895 -22.72 22.82 11.19
CA CYS A 895 -22.86 24.09 10.46
C CYS A 895 -22.42 24.16 8.99
N VAL A 896 -22.12 23.03 8.35
CA VAL A 896 -22.12 22.97 6.89
C VAL A 896 -23.50 22.52 6.41
N ALA A 897 -24.16 23.36 5.61
CA ALA A 897 -25.47 23.02 5.07
C ALA A 897 -25.40 21.73 4.26
N GLU A 898 -26.36 20.83 4.51
CA GLU A 898 -26.49 19.53 3.84
C GLU A 898 -26.41 19.64 2.31
N GLY A 899 -27.02 20.69 1.73
CA GLY A 899 -26.98 20.96 0.28
C GLY A 899 -25.61 21.38 -0.28
N ILE A 900 -24.75 21.98 0.55
CA ILE A 900 -23.36 22.31 0.19
C ILE A 900 -22.51 21.03 0.26
N TRP A 901 -22.68 20.26 1.33
CA TRP A 901 -21.93 19.02 1.58
C TRP A 901 -22.25 17.92 0.55
N TYR A 902 -23.53 17.68 0.26
CA TYR A 902 -23.97 16.63 -0.67
C TYR A 902 -24.17 17.10 -2.11
N HIS A 903 -23.66 18.27 -2.50
CA HIS A 903 -23.79 18.72 -3.88
C HIS A 903 -23.24 17.62 -4.82
N LYS A 904 -23.97 17.28 -5.90
CA LYS A 904 -23.70 16.10 -6.77
C LYS A 904 -22.25 15.97 -7.28
N GLN A 905 -21.48 17.05 -7.20
CA GLN A 905 -20.08 17.15 -7.62
C GLN A 905 -19.06 16.96 -6.48
N ALA A 906 -19.45 17.00 -5.20
CA ALA A 906 -18.63 16.70 -4.02
C ALA A 906 -18.57 15.19 -3.69
N SER A 907 -18.80 14.33 -4.67
CA SER A 907 -19.25 12.95 -4.46
C SER A 907 -18.15 11.90 -4.19
N ASN A 908 -16.88 12.27 -4.02
CA ASN A 908 -15.80 11.32 -3.65
C ASN A 908 -15.42 11.45 -2.18
N PHE A 909 -14.98 10.34 -1.59
CA PHE A 909 -14.66 10.31 -0.17
C PHE A 909 -13.44 11.17 0.17
N ALA A 910 -12.47 11.30 -0.74
CA ALA A 910 -11.32 12.17 -0.54
C ALA A 910 -11.71 13.63 -0.25
N ARG A 911 -12.66 14.21 -0.99
CA ARG A 911 -13.12 15.60 -0.78
C ARG A 911 -13.91 15.78 0.51
N LEU A 912 -14.74 14.80 0.87
CA LEU A 912 -15.55 14.86 2.10
C LEU A 912 -14.71 14.58 3.34
N GLY A 913 -13.69 13.74 3.18
CA GLY A 913 -12.84 13.24 4.25
C GLY A 913 -11.64 14.11 4.57
N LEU A 914 -11.12 14.91 3.63
CA LEU A 914 -9.92 15.73 3.85
C LEU A 914 -10.25 17.23 3.89
N ARG A 915 -9.90 17.91 5.00
CA ARG A 915 -10.15 19.34 5.18
C ARG A 915 -8.88 20.06 5.58
N LEU A 916 -8.53 21.13 4.87
CA LEU A 916 -7.47 22.03 5.29
C LEU A 916 -8.05 23.08 6.25
N ILE A 917 -7.51 23.11 7.47
CA ILE A 917 -7.81 24.06 8.53
C ILE A 917 -6.65 25.07 8.55
N GLN A 918 -6.55 25.91 7.52
CA GLN A 918 -5.52 26.94 7.48
C GLN A 918 -5.94 28.16 8.30
N PRO A 919 -5.04 28.73 9.11
CA PRO A 919 -5.35 29.88 9.96
C PRO A 919 -5.31 31.27 9.30
N ASP A 920 -4.92 31.47 8.02
CA ASP A 920 -5.02 32.79 7.35
C ASP A 920 -4.76 32.74 5.83
N VAL A 921 -5.77 32.97 4.97
CA VAL A 921 -5.67 33.79 3.73
C VAL A 921 -7.08 34.24 3.32
N ALA A 922 -7.62 35.25 3.99
CA ALA A 922 -8.65 36.10 3.40
C ALA A 922 -8.02 37.46 3.08
N HIS A 923 -7.73 37.71 1.80
CA HIS A 923 -7.22 39.00 1.35
C HIS A 923 -8.21 40.13 1.69
N VAL A 924 -7.78 41.05 2.55
CA VAL A 924 -8.48 42.30 2.82
C VAL A 924 -7.75 43.40 2.09
N PHE A 925 -8.35 43.90 1.01
CA PHE A 925 -7.93 45.17 0.43
C PHE A 925 -8.26 46.30 1.41
N ASP A 926 -7.22 47.02 1.84
CA ASP A 926 -7.35 48.27 2.56
C ASP A 926 -7.94 49.34 1.62
N LYS A 927 -9.19 49.71 1.86
CA LYS A 927 -9.92 50.77 1.13
C LYS A 927 -9.45 52.18 1.52
N ASP A 928 -8.57 52.35 2.52
CA ASP A 928 -8.20 53.66 3.03
C ASP A 928 -7.00 54.31 2.33
N ALA A 929 -6.86 54.10 1.01
CA ALA A 929 -6.22 55.09 0.14
C ALA A 929 -7.25 56.14 -0.34
N ASN A 930 -7.88 56.83 0.62
CA ASN A 930 -8.58 58.12 0.53
C ASN A 930 -9.06 58.57 -0.87
N ASP A 931 -10.33 58.31 -1.25
CA ASP A 931 -11.20 59.42 -1.71
C ASP A 931 -12.71 59.08 -1.75
N SER A 932 -13.47 59.98 -1.13
CA SER A 932 -14.90 60.28 -1.27
C SER A 932 -15.95 59.15 -1.37
N GLY A 933 -16.46 58.75 -0.21
CA GLY A 933 -17.90 58.82 0.09
C GLY A 933 -18.85 57.87 -0.64
N ASN A 934 -19.05 56.68 -0.06
CA ASN A 934 -20.36 56.02 -0.04
C ASN A 934 -20.46 55.11 1.19
N ASP A 935 -21.53 55.28 1.95
CA ASP A 935 -21.92 54.51 3.13
C ASP A 935 -22.01 53.01 2.81
N TYR A 936 -21.09 52.24 3.37
CA TYR A 936 -21.27 50.82 3.70
C TYR A 936 -20.69 50.62 5.09
N ALA A 937 -21.50 50.93 6.10
CA ALA A 937 -21.24 50.55 7.48
C ALA A 937 -21.77 49.12 7.70
N GLU A 938 -21.00 48.34 8.47
CA GLU A 938 -21.27 46.96 8.93
C GLU A 938 -21.07 45.82 7.91
N PHE A 939 -19.79 45.54 7.62
CA PHE A 939 -19.24 44.18 7.73
C PHE A 939 -17.76 44.32 8.13
N LYS A 940 -17.53 44.42 9.45
CA LYS A 940 -16.21 44.36 10.08
C LYS A 940 -16.18 43.13 10.98
N GLU A 941 -16.12 41.96 10.38
CA GLU A 941 -15.49 40.78 10.99
C GLU A 941 -14.43 40.32 10.00
N LEU A 942 -13.22 40.76 10.30
CA LEU A 942 -11.98 40.40 9.62
C LEU A 942 -11.49 39.12 10.29
N LEU A 943 -11.76 37.99 9.65
CA LEU A 943 -11.17 36.71 9.99
C LEU A 943 -9.76 36.68 9.39
N PHE A 944 -8.79 36.77 10.30
CA PHE A 944 -7.36 36.49 10.14
C PHE A 944 -6.52 37.63 9.51
N GLY A 945 -5.48 38.06 10.25
CA GLY A 945 -4.58 39.14 9.89
C GLY A 945 -3.43 39.31 10.88
N THR A 946 -2.21 39.29 10.36
CA THR A 946 -0.94 39.24 11.08
C THR A 946 -0.53 40.55 11.76
N TRP A 947 -0.11 40.49 13.04
CA TRP A 947 0.90 41.41 13.59
C TRP A 947 1.71 40.71 14.69
N ALA A 948 3.03 40.82 14.60
CA ALA A 948 4.00 40.21 15.51
C ALA A 948 3.75 40.65 16.97
N GLY A 949 3.15 39.76 17.77
CA GLY A 949 2.93 39.99 19.21
C GLY A 949 1.57 39.54 19.76
N ALA A 950 0.65 39.00 18.97
CA ALA A 950 -0.60 38.45 19.47
C ALA A 950 -0.51 36.93 19.69
N GLU A 951 -1.03 36.46 20.83
CA GLU A 951 -1.40 35.06 21.02
C GLU A 951 -2.38 34.67 19.89
N LEU A 952 -2.15 33.55 19.23
CA LEU A 952 -3.04 33.01 18.20
C LEU A 952 -4.41 32.74 18.83
N LEU A 953 -5.33 33.69 18.65
CA LEU A 953 -6.73 33.54 18.98
C LEU A 953 -7.40 32.92 17.76
N ASP A 954 -7.85 31.69 17.95
CA ASP A 954 -8.70 30.96 17.02
C ASP A 954 -10.14 31.39 17.30
N GLU A 955 -10.67 32.25 16.44
CA GLU A 955 -12.11 32.47 16.32
C GLU A 955 -12.65 31.76 15.07
N GLY A 956 -12.03 30.64 14.68
CA GLY A 956 -12.58 29.66 13.75
C GLY A 956 -13.48 28.63 14.44
N THR A 957 -14.35 29.05 15.37
CA THR A 957 -15.49 28.20 15.70
C THR A 957 -16.47 28.21 14.53
N LEU A 958 -16.66 27.05 13.89
CA LEU A 958 -17.99 26.69 13.38
C LEU A 958 -18.94 26.61 14.59
N GLU A 959 -19.32 27.77 15.13
CA GLU A 959 -20.47 27.88 16.02
C GLU A 959 -21.72 27.91 15.14
N CYS A 960 -22.49 26.82 15.19
CA CYS A 960 -23.82 26.80 14.61
C CYS A 960 -24.71 27.50 15.61
N THR A 961 -24.77 28.81 15.52
CA THR A 961 -25.79 29.53 16.24
C THR A 961 -27.11 29.36 15.48
N ASP A 962 -28.21 29.22 16.22
CA ASP A 962 -29.56 29.48 15.66
C ASP A 962 -29.70 30.95 15.20
N ASN A 963 -28.71 31.81 15.50
CA ASN A 963 -28.59 33.21 15.08
C ASN A 963 -27.11 33.62 14.91
N ILE A 964 -26.67 33.79 13.67
CA ILE A 964 -25.36 34.33 13.26
C ILE A 964 -25.00 35.59 14.09
N GLY A 965 -23.83 35.63 14.75
CA GLY A 965 -23.19 36.89 15.18
C GLY A 965 -22.73 37.11 16.63
N ASP A 966 -22.52 36.09 17.46
CA ASP A 966 -21.79 36.30 18.74
C ASP A 966 -20.38 35.66 18.66
N PRO A 967 -19.30 36.45 18.71
CA PRO A 967 -17.94 35.91 18.79
C PRO A 967 -17.70 35.22 20.14
N LEU A 968 -16.79 34.25 20.15
CA LEU A 968 -16.34 33.59 21.38
C LEU A 968 -15.88 34.64 22.42
N PRO A 969 -16.06 34.37 23.74
CA PRO A 969 -15.52 35.25 24.76
C PRO A 969 -14.00 35.39 24.60
N ALA A 970 -13.51 36.63 24.60
CA ALA A 970 -12.09 36.93 24.59
C ALA A 970 -11.35 36.12 25.68
N GLY A 971 -10.45 35.23 25.27
CA GLY A 971 -9.67 34.34 26.15
C GLY A 971 -10.12 32.87 26.19
N SER A 972 -11.07 32.45 25.36
CA SER A 972 -11.31 31.02 25.11
C SER A 972 -10.20 30.44 24.23
N GLN A 973 -9.77 29.20 24.51
CA GLN A 973 -8.65 28.58 23.78
C GLN A 973 -9.12 27.93 22.47
N PRO A 974 -8.34 28.05 21.38
CA PRO A 974 -8.50 27.27 20.15
C PRO A 974 -8.67 25.80 20.45
N LEU A 975 -9.79 25.19 20.09
CA LEU A 975 -9.96 23.75 20.26
C LEU A 975 -10.29 23.15 18.90
N LEU A 976 -9.39 22.30 18.40
CA LEU A 976 -9.70 21.44 17.26
C LEU A 976 -10.95 20.62 17.62
N ARG A 977 -11.85 20.38 16.66
CA ARG A 977 -13.09 19.62 16.88
C ARG A 977 -13.15 18.44 15.92
N TRP A 978 -13.77 17.36 16.38
CA TRP A 978 -14.12 16.23 15.53
C TRP A 978 -15.36 16.54 14.69
N VAL A 979 -15.63 15.70 13.69
CA VAL A 979 -16.74 15.86 12.72
C VAL A 979 -18.10 15.92 13.41
N ASP A 980 -18.26 15.22 14.53
CA ASP A 980 -19.46 15.24 15.37
C ASP A 980 -19.60 16.51 16.24
N GLY A 981 -18.66 17.45 16.12
CA GLY A 981 -18.61 18.69 16.88
C GLY A 981 -18.02 18.56 18.29
N SER A 982 -17.68 17.35 18.73
CA SER A 982 -17.03 17.13 20.02
C SER A 982 -15.63 17.74 20.04
N LYS A 983 -15.17 18.13 21.24
CA LYS A 983 -13.81 18.67 21.43
C LYS A 983 -12.80 17.58 21.10
N SER A 984 -11.74 17.94 20.39
CA SER A 984 -10.68 16.98 20.09
C SER A 984 -9.80 16.64 21.29
N GLY A 985 -9.75 17.54 22.28
CA GLY A 985 -8.76 17.48 23.36
C GLY A 985 -7.40 18.06 22.95
N TYR A 986 -7.25 18.56 21.72
CA TYR A 986 -6.02 19.16 21.20
C TYR A 986 -6.19 20.66 20.93
N SER A 987 -5.18 21.43 21.35
CA SER A 987 -5.00 22.84 20.97
C SER A 987 -3.58 23.08 20.47
N LEU A 988 -3.46 23.84 19.39
CA LEU A 988 -2.18 24.27 18.81
C LEU A 988 -1.97 25.75 19.13
N LEU A 989 -0.96 26.07 19.94
CA LEU A 989 -0.71 27.43 20.41
C LEU A 989 0.68 27.93 20.00
N GLY A 990 0.84 29.24 19.78
CA GLY A 990 2.15 29.83 19.50
C GLY A 990 2.83 29.31 18.24
N ILE A 991 2.03 29.03 17.19
CA ILE A 991 2.51 28.71 15.85
C ILE A 991 3.40 29.86 15.35
N THR A 992 4.68 29.57 15.12
CA THR A 992 5.65 30.56 14.62
C THR A 992 6.54 29.90 13.57
N THR A 993 6.73 30.57 12.45
CA THR A 993 7.75 30.18 11.47
C THR A 993 9.09 30.79 11.89
N SER A 994 10.15 29.98 11.91
CA SER A 994 11.48 30.43 12.30
C SER A 994 12.52 29.88 11.35
N GLY A 995 13.30 30.77 10.71
CA GLY A 995 14.41 30.36 9.85
C GLY A 995 14.02 29.97 8.42
N GLY A 996 12.80 30.28 7.97
CA GLY A 996 12.35 30.11 6.58
C GLY A 996 11.95 28.69 6.17
N ASP A 997 12.09 27.69 7.05
CA ASP A 997 11.73 26.31 6.72
C ASP A 997 11.32 25.46 7.94
N THR A 998 11.01 26.08 9.07
CA THR A 998 10.61 25.37 10.29
C THR A 998 9.47 26.10 10.98
N THR A 999 8.40 25.36 11.24
CA THR A 999 7.28 25.81 12.06
C THR A 999 7.39 25.26 13.47
N LYS A 1000 7.19 26.12 14.48
CA LYS A 1000 7.13 25.74 15.89
C LYS A 1000 5.73 25.95 16.41
N PHE A 1001 5.26 25.09 17.30
CA PHE A 1001 3.98 25.25 17.98
C PHE A 1001 3.98 24.51 19.31
N ASN A 1002 3.12 24.91 20.25
CA ASN A 1002 2.88 24.23 21.51
C ASN A 1002 1.62 23.39 21.39
N LEU A 1003 1.72 22.09 21.65
CA LEU A 1003 0.56 21.22 21.78
C LEU A 1003 0.07 21.26 23.22
N VAL A 1004 -1.21 21.56 23.41
CA VAL A 1004 -1.92 21.39 24.68
C VAL A 1004 -2.88 20.22 24.56
N LEU A 1005 -2.89 19.38 25.59
CA LEU A 1005 -3.81 18.26 25.76
C LEU A 1005 -4.77 18.63 26.89
N ASP A 1006 -6.06 18.63 26.61
CA ASP A 1006 -7.15 19.04 27.51
C ASP A 1006 -7.80 17.86 28.25
#